data_AF-A0A821XLH2-F1
#
_entry.id   AF-A0A821XLH2-F1
#
_cell.length_a   1.000
_cell.length_b   1.000
_cell.length_c   1.000
_cell.angle_alpha   90.00
_cell.angle_beta   90.00
_cell.angle_gamma   90.00
#
_symmetry.space_group_name_H-M   'P 1'
#
loop_
_entity.id
_entity.type
_entity.pdbx_description
1 polymer ?
#
loop_
_entity_poly.entity_id
_entity_poly.type
_entity_poly.pdbx_seq_one_letter_code
_entity_poly.pdbx_strand_id
1 'polypeptide(L)'
;RGTRIVCTAYTDLKLILQMPRGNLETIYPRPLLLTYICSELIDGEIINYQHAFELMRKNRLNLNFLYDYKPKQFYDYISIFISKLHNDDDICLFLSEIDNEKNTRDEYMKYILKQEKNPSLDNQQWYPKANILCEKFRSCLLLTKNSIEHINSILTTYIKQSPINIEGALIYLNQHPKYFDNAIRYLTYFIDIDRLYDIALGTYNFDLVLMISEKTQKDPKEYLPELNQLRLINNYNWQKFKIDCRLKRYKKAIDNACDYFIEQLLNKQNNDNNEKFQEFINILENNRLYKFAIKKFLSNQQIQSTMEYINHIIKLYGDYLIIKKYYIEAALIYERGKFYEQASKAYRQGKDVQNSLKLLPNISKQIKQTNINMDEYRSLAEQFRHDSLYIESGQIYENYLDDNEEALISYLQGHEWSHIIRLFATSLNDRHDLYQHEFLSTFNNFYDDIQRQIHNDYEKFQSYTKRLSILRINLFQYIKEILDSGRDYDIDENDDQSDNDDQQINDERRTLITRTNRHNDDSGSIRTRLTKKSGSISSSKKSQRRAAQQQERLVQLKEGSKHEDLALVRELWLLITKFDKLNFDIRHINKICYQISTYQNSLDYEQKGELLQNKYNEYINAIEKQLITIWLTNPDQQQQQQQENVQVMVINKKIREKFKKDLDLISNQYRVSPILTSKTSQWKFVLFDTDVSV
;
A
#
# COMPACT_ATOMS: atom_id res chain seq x y z
N ARG A 1 23.26 16.35 47.19
CA ARG A 1 23.57 15.64 48.46
C ARG A 1 23.58 16.69 49.56
N GLY A 2 22.70 16.59 50.56
CA GLY A 2 22.67 17.48 51.73
C GLY A 2 21.49 18.45 51.84
N THR A 3 20.64 18.58 50.81
CA THR A 3 19.41 19.38 50.89
C THR A 3 18.40 18.71 51.81
N ARG A 4 17.79 19.46 52.73
CA ARG A 4 16.81 18.95 53.70
C ARG A 4 15.45 19.59 53.46
N ILE A 5 14.39 18.80 53.62
CA ILE A 5 13.02 19.33 53.65
C ILE A 5 12.81 20.02 54.98
N VAL A 6 12.39 21.28 54.95
CA VAL A 6 12.07 22.05 56.15
C VAL A 6 10.59 21.89 56.49
N CYS A 7 9.72 22.21 55.54
CA CYS A 7 8.28 22.05 55.67
C CYS A 7 7.59 22.06 54.30
N THR A 8 6.33 21.64 54.30
CA THR A 8 5.39 21.79 53.18
C THR A 8 4.32 22.80 53.57
N ALA A 9 4.00 23.75 52.68
CA ALA A 9 2.86 24.63 52.86
C ALA A 9 1.61 23.91 52.32
N TYR A 10 0.75 23.43 53.23
CA TYR A 10 -0.44 22.64 52.87
C TYR A 10 -1.43 23.41 51.96
N THR A 11 -1.45 24.74 52.06
CA THR A 11 -2.37 25.61 51.31
C THR A 11 -1.83 26.12 49.96
N ASP A 12 -0.52 26.04 49.71
CA ASP A 12 0.13 26.69 48.56
C ASP A 12 0.99 25.71 47.74
N LEU A 13 0.94 24.40 48.06
CA LEU A 13 1.61 23.31 47.32
C LEU A 13 3.14 23.43 47.22
N LYS A 14 3.73 24.34 48.00
CA LYS A 14 5.17 24.64 48.04
C LYS A 14 5.89 23.67 48.97
N LEU A 15 7.04 23.18 48.51
CA LEU A 15 8.02 22.48 49.33
C LEU A 15 9.20 23.42 49.59
N ILE A 16 9.47 23.70 50.87
CA ILE A 16 10.60 24.52 51.29
C ILE A 16 11.78 23.62 51.62
N LEU A 17 12.89 23.86 50.92
CA LEU A 17 14.12 23.12 51.02
C LEU A 17 15.21 24.01 51.63
N GLN A 18 15.96 23.47 52.58
CA GLN A 18 17.20 24.10 53.05
C GLN A 18 18.37 23.52 52.28
N MET A 19 19.08 24.38 51.56
CA MET A 19 20.30 24.06 50.85
C MET A 19 21.45 23.85 51.84
N PRO A 20 22.50 23.08 51.51
CA PRO A 20 23.64 22.83 52.40
C PRO A 20 24.35 24.10 52.90
N ARG A 21 24.19 25.22 52.20
CA ARG A 21 24.74 26.54 52.55
C ARG A 21 23.86 27.37 53.49
N GLY A 22 22.69 26.85 53.90
CA GLY A 22 21.72 27.51 54.78
C GLY A 22 20.58 28.24 54.06
N ASN A 23 20.70 28.50 52.75
CA ASN A 23 19.64 29.16 51.96
C ASN A 23 18.35 28.33 51.92
N LEU A 24 17.20 29.01 51.94
CA LEU A 24 15.91 28.38 51.69
C LEU A 24 15.53 28.53 50.22
N GLU A 25 15.23 27.42 49.56
CA GLU A 25 14.68 27.37 48.21
C GLU A 25 13.26 26.81 48.26
N THR A 26 12.38 27.36 47.42
CA THR A 26 11.00 26.89 47.32
C THR A 26 10.78 26.26 45.96
N ILE A 27 10.27 25.03 45.96
CA ILE A 27 9.90 24.32 44.72
C ILE A 27 8.43 23.90 44.76
N TYR A 28 7.86 23.67 43.59
CA TYR A 28 6.53 23.07 43.41
C TYR A 28 6.72 21.66 42.82
N PRO A 29 6.72 20.60 43.65
CA PRO A 29 6.88 19.24 43.15
C PRO A 29 5.72 18.88 42.21
N ARG A 30 6.03 18.46 40.98
CA ARG A 30 5.01 18.07 39.98
C ARG A 30 4.00 17.05 40.49
N PRO A 31 4.37 16.00 41.26
CA PRO A 31 3.39 15.08 41.82
C PRO A 31 2.35 15.75 42.72
N LEU A 32 2.77 16.69 43.58
CA LEU A 32 1.85 17.41 44.49
C LEU A 32 0.94 18.34 43.70
N LEU A 33 1.52 19.11 42.77
CA LEU A 33 0.78 20.05 41.94
C LEU A 33 -0.26 19.35 41.05
N LEU A 34 0.13 18.26 40.37
CA LEU A 34 -0.78 17.49 39.52
C LEU A 34 -1.85 16.76 40.33
N THR A 35 -1.52 16.25 41.52
CA THR A 35 -2.53 15.63 42.41
C THR A 35 -3.59 16.66 42.82
N TYR A 36 -3.17 17.87 43.16
CA TYR A 36 -4.09 18.96 43.51
C TYR A 36 -4.92 19.45 42.31
N ILE A 37 -4.29 19.63 41.14
CA ILE A 37 -5.03 19.97 39.90
C ILE A 37 -6.07 18.89 39.60
N CYS A 38 -5.72 17.61 39.72
CA CYS A 38 -6.67 16.52 39.53
C CYS A 38 -7.82 16.58 40.53
N SER A 39 -7.60 16.90 41.81
CA SER A 39 -8.72 17.02 42.77
C SER A 39 -9.72 18.12 42.37
N GLU A 40 -9.25 19.26 41.84
CA GLU A 40 -10.11 20.34 41.32
C GLU A 40 -10.93 19.93 40.07
N LEU A 41 -10.54 18.83 39.41
CA LEU A 41 -11.18 18.30 38.21
C LEU A 41 -12.04 17.04 38.46
N ILE A 42 -11.85 16.34 39.59
CA ILE A 42 -12.50 15.06 39.91
C ILE A 42 -13.80 15.24 40.67
N ASP A 43 -13.85 16.10 41.68
CA ASP A 43 -14.99 16.16 42.61
C ASP A 43 -16.21 16.82 41.95
N GLY A 44 -17.29 16.04 41.83
CA GLY A 44 -18.53 16.47 41.15
C GLY A 44 -19.25 17.65 41.82
N GLU A 45 -18.92 17.96 43.08
CA GLU A 45 -19.44 19.12 43.82
C GLU A 45 -18.56 20.38 43.66
N ILE A 46 -17.29 20.24 43.24
CA ILE A 46 -16.26 21.29 43.22
C ILE A 46 -15.50 21.27 41.89
N ILE A 47 -16.22 21.21 40.76
CA ILE A 47 -15.57 21.29 39.46
C ILE A 47 -15.07 22.73 39.25
N ASN A 48 -13.75 22.94 39.34
CA ASN A 48 -13.14 24.27 39.30
C ASN A 48 -12.04 24.39 38.25
N TYR A 49 -12.44 24.32 36.98
CA TYR A 49 -11.54 24.50 35.84
C TYR A 49 -10.82 25.87 35.82
N GLN A 50 -11.38 26.91 36.45
CA GLN A 50 -10.72 28.22 36.53
C GLN A 50 -9.46 28.14 37.38
N HIS A 51 -9.57 27.61 38.61
CA HIS A 51 -8.43 27.51 39.50
C HIS A 51 -7.37 26.53 38.97
N ALA A 52 -7.82 25.41 38.37
CA ALA A 52 -6.93 24.49 37.67
C ALA A 52 -6.14 25.19 36.54
N PHE A 53 -6.81 26.00 35.71
CA PHE A 53 -6.16 26.79 34.66
C PHE A 53 -5.12 27.77 35.22
N GLU A 54 -5.46 28.52 36.27
CA GLU A 54 -4.54 29.48 36.91
C GLU A 54 -3.28 28.80 37.46
N LEU A 55 -3.44 27.66 38.13
CA LEU A 55 -2.33 26.87 38.66
C LEU A 55 -1.44 26.33 37.54
N MET A 56 -2.05 25.82 36.46
CA MET A 56 -1.31 25.31 35.31
C MET A 56 -0.54 26.43 34.60
N ARG A 57 -1.17 27.58 34.37
CA ARG A 57 -0.55 28.75 33.76
C ARG A 57 0.63 29.27 34.60
N LYS A 58 0.43 29.45 35.91
CA LYS A 58 1.48 29.95 36.83
C LYS A 58 2.69 29.03 36.87
N ASN A 59 2.48 27.71 36.78
CA ASN A 59 3.53 26.70 36.84
C ASN A 59 3.98 26.19 35.46
N ARG A 60 3.52 26.81 34.37
CA ARG A 60 3.87 26.47 32.97
C ARG A 60 3.65 24.99 32.63
N LEU A 61 2.51 24.45 33.07
CA LEU A 61 2.03 23.13 32.63
C LEU A 61 1.24 23.27 31.33
N ASN A 62 1.25 22.22 30.51
CA ASN A 62 0.53 22.21 29.25
C ASN A 62 -1.00 22.14 29.48
N LEU A 63 -1.70 23.17 29.04
CA LEU A 63 -3.13 23.40 29.24
C LEU A 63 -4.02 22.40 28.50
N ASN A 64 -3.49 21.70 27.49
CA ASN A 64 -4.20 20.60 26.81
C ASN A 64 -4.66 19.51 27.81
N PHE A 65 -4.00 19.43 28.98
CA PHE A 65 -4.38 18.50 30.05
C PHE A 65 -5.77 18.75 30.63
N LEU A 66 -6.27 20.00 30.65
CA LEU A 66 -7.63 20.30 31.12
C LEU A 66 -8.68 19.54 30.31
N TYR A 67 -8.42 19.33 29.02
CA TYR A 67 -9.23 18.50 28.15
C TYR A 67 -8.84 17.02 28.23
N ASP A 68 -7.56 16.70 28.04
CA ASP A 68 -7.08 15.31 27.95
C ASP A 68 -7.36 14.50 29.24
N TYR A 69 -7.47 15.17 30.39
CA TYR A 69 -7.80 14.53 31.64
C TYR A 69 -9.18 13.84 31.60
N LYS A 70 -10.25 14.58 31.27
CA LYS A 70 -11.62 14.05 31.12
C LYS A 70 -12.36 14.79 29.98
N PRO A 71 -12.21 14.35 28.72
CA PRO A 71 -12.71 15.08 27.54
C PRO A 71 -14.20 15.41 27.53
N LYS A 72 -15.05 14.44 27.87
CA LYS A 72 -16.51 14.63 27.89
C LYS A 72 -16.93 15.68 28.91
N GLN A 73 -16.40 15.58 30.13
CA GLN A 73 -16.68 16.53 31.22
C GLN A 73 -16.24 17.95 30.85
N PHE A 74 -15.03 18.10 30.29
CA PHE A 74 -14.58 19.42 29.87
C PHE A 74 -15.46 19.98 28.76
N TYR A 75 -15.80 19.17 27.76
CA TYR A 75 -16.64 19.60 26.63
C TYR A 75 -17.99 20.18 27.07
N ASP A 76 -18.64 19.54 28.05
CA ASP A 76 -19.90 20.00 28.62
C ASP A 76 -19.71 21.26 29.49
N TYR A 77 -18.54 21.42 30.11
CA TYR A 77 -18.21 22.55 30.98
C TYR A 77 -17.70 23.79 30.23
N ILE A 78 -17.38 23.73 28.93
CA ILE A 78 -16.80 24.85 28.16
C ILE A 78 -17.58 26.16 28.32
N SER A 79 -18.91 26.12 28.35
CA SER A 79 -19.73 27.34 28.53
C SER A 79 -19.47 28.03 29.87
N ILE A 80 -19.31 27.26 30.94
CA ILE A 80 -19.00 27.76 32.28
C ILE A 80 -17.53 28.16 32.38
N PHE A 81 -16.63 27.43 31.71
CA PHE A 81 -15.22 27.77 31.62
C PHE A 81 -15.01 29.16 31.01
N ILE A 82 -15.69 29.46 29.90
CA ILE A 82 -15.66 30.77 29.25
C ILE A 82 -16.24 31.85 30.15
N SER A 83 -17.37 31.60 30.82
CA SER A 83 -18.01 32.65 31.66
C SER A 83 -17.18 33.01 32.89
N LYS A 84 -16.42 32.06 33.44
CA LYS A 84 -15.50 32.29 34.57
C LYS A 84 -14.18 32.93 34.14
N LEU A 85 -13.70 32.65 32.93
CA LEU A 85 -12.52 33.29 32.37
C LEU A 85 -12.89 34.62 31.71
N HIS A 86 -12.88 35.70 32.50
CA HIS A 86 -13.27 37.02 32.03
C HIS A 86 -12.33 37.66 30.99
N ASN A 87 -11.15 37.08 30.71
CA ASN A 87 -10.14 37.66 29.81
C ASN A 87 -10.00 36.88 28.49
N ASP A 88 -10.04 37.60 27.36
CA ASP A 88 -9.83 37.06 26.01
C ASP A 88 -8.45 36.42 25.84
N ASP A 89 -7.40 36.98 26.47
CA ASP A 89 -6.04 36.45 26.36
C ASP A 89 -5.90 35.06 26.96
N ASP A 90 -6.64 34.76 28.02
CA ASP A 90 -6.56 33.49 28.74
C ASP A 90 -7.23 32.36 27.94
N ILE A 91 -8.33 32.69 27.27
CA ILE A 91 -9.00 31.79 26.34
C ILE A 91 -8.14 31.58 25.10
N CYS A 92 -7.52 32.65 24.56
CA CYS A 92 -6.56 32.54 23.46
C CYS A 92 -5.38 31.65 23.82
N LEU A 93 -4.81 31.81 25.03
CA LEU A 93 -3.72 30.99 25.53
C LEU A 93 -4.12 29.52 25.58
N PHE A 94 -5.30 29.20 26.15
CA PHE A 94 -5.81 27.83 26.17
C PHE A 94 -5.93 27.25 24.75
N LEU A 95 -6.64 27.95 23.85
CA LEU A 95 -6.84 27.52 22.47
C LEU A 95 -5.49 27.33 21.74
N SER A 96 -4.51 28.19 22.03
CA SER A 96 -3.17 28.15 21.45
C SER A 96 -2.37 26.88 21.81
N GLU A 97 -2.68 26.23 22.94
CA GLU A 97 -1.99 25.02 23.40
C GLU A 97 -2.68 23.71 22.99
N ILE A 98 -3.89 23.79 22.43
CA ILE A 98 -4.59 22.61 21.90
C ILE A 98 -3.79 22.03 20.73
N ASP A 99 -3.51 20.73 20.85
CA ASP A 99 -2.63 19.97 19.95
C ASP A 99 -3.17 18.55 19.77
N ASN A 100 -3.58 18.18 18.55
CA ASN A 100 -4.23 16.91 18.23
C ASN A 100 -3.43 15.66 18.59
N GLU A 101 -2.09 15.73 18.52
CA GLU A 101 -1.22 14.56 18.63
C GLU A 101 -0.71 14.34 20.07
N LYS A 102 -0.61 15.42 20.86
CA LYS A 102 -0.15 15.32 22.25
C LYS A 102 -1.25 14.80 23.15
N ASN A 103 -1.00 13.66 23.78
CA ASN A 103 -1.76 13.19 24.93
C ASN A 103 -1.06 13.58 26.23
N THR A 104 -1.43 14.72 26.80
CA THR A 104 -0.84 15.22 28.04
C THR A 104 -1.29 14.42 29.27
N ARG A 105 -2.37 13.64 29.17
CA ARG A 105 -2.85 12.78 30.25
C ARG A 105 -1.82 11.72 30.60
N ASP A 106 -1.34 10.94 29.62
CA ASP A 106 -0.36 9.89 29.89
C ASP A 106 0.96 10.46 30.44
N GLU A 107 1.37 11.64 29.94
CA GLU A 107 2.56 12.32 30.40
C GLU A 107 2.48 12.74 31.88
N TYR A 108 1.33 13.25 32.33
CA TYR A 108 1.16 13.78 33.68
C TYR A 108 0.67 12.74 34.69
N MET A 109 -0.16 11.79 34.28
CA MET A 109 -0.67 10.75 35.17
C MET A 109 0.42 9.78 35.67
N LYS A 110 1.57 9.67 35.00
CA LYS A 110 2.72 8.87 35.48
C LYS A 110 3.29 9.34 36.82
N TYR A 111 3.04 10.59 37.22
CA TYR A 111 3.50 11.17 38.47
C TYR A 111 2.52 10.95 39.64
N ILE A 112 1.33 10.40 39.38
CA ILE A 112 0.28 10.20 40.38
C ILE A 112 0.20 8.71 40.74
N LEU A 113 0.29 8.38 42.04
CA LEU A 113 0.38 7.00 42.54
C LEU A 113 -0.92 6.18 42.37
N LYS A 114 -2.06 6.83 42.09
CA LYS A 114 -3.34 6.17 41.79
C LYS A 114 -3.61 6.26 40.28
N GLN A 115 -3.35 5.18 39.57
CA GLN A 115 -3.80 5.03 38.18
C GLN A 115 -5.28 4.63 38.17
N GLU A 116 -6.17 5.58 37.91
CA GLU A 116 -7.49 5.21 37.39
C GLU A 116 -7.29 4.58 36.01
N LYS A 117 -7.97 3.45 35.75
CA LYS A 117 -7.95 2.81 34.43
C LYS A 117 -8.31 3.86 33.38
N ASN A 118 -7.55 3.89 32.28
CA ASN A 118 -7.80 4.82 31.18
C ASN A 118 -9.28 4.70 30.74
N PRO A 119 -10.07 5.79 30.77
CA PRO A 119 -11.29 5.80 29.98
C PRO A 119 -10.84 5.65 28.54
N SER A 120 -11.15 4.50 27.92
CA SER A 120 -10.91 4.29 26.50
C SER A 120 -11.70 5.36 25.74
N LEU A 121 -11.03 6.45 25.38
CA LEU A 121 -11.60 7.47 24.52
C LEU A 121 -11.82 6.84 23.16
N ASP A 122 -13.05 6.93 22.68
CA ASP A 122 -13.39 6.52 21.34
C ASP A 122 -12.73 7.51 20.37
N ASN A 123 -11.54 7.16 19.88
CA ASN A 123 -10.73 8.00 18.99
C ASN A 123 -11.48 8.37 17.70
N GLN A 124 -12.56 7.66 17.34
CA GLN A 124 -13.38 8.01 16.18
C GLN A 124 -14.30 9.22 16.45
N GLN A 125 -14.78 9.41 17.68
CA GLN A 125 -15.70 10.50 18.02
C GLN A 125 -14.96 11.81 18.31
N TRP A 126 -13.75 11.75 18.87
CA TRP A 126 -13.07 12.91 19.45
C TRP A 126 -11.85 13.38 18.64
N TYR A 127 -11.67 12.91 17.41
CA TYR A 127 -10.58 13.30 16.52
C TYR A 127 -11.08 13.98 15.22
N PRO A 128 -10.45 15.08 14.75
CA PRO A 128 -9.39 15.85 15.41
C PRO A 128 -9.94 16.72 16.56
N LYS A 129 -9.38 16.57 17.77
CA LYS A 129 -9.85 17.25 18.99
C LYS A 129 -9.85 18.78 18.88
N ALA A 130 -8.87 19.33 18.16
CA ALA A 130 -8.77 20.77 17.93
C ALA A 130 -10.00 21.32 17.21
N ASN A 131 -10.54 20.62 16.20
CA ASN A 131 -11.72 21.10 15.47
C ASN A 131 -12.96 21.08 16.36
N ILE A 132 -13.15 20.00 17.11
CA ILE A 132 -14.31 19.82 18.01
C ILE A 132 -14.32 20.89 19.11
N LEU A 133 -13.17 21.12 19.75
CA LEU A 133 -13.03 22.16 20.77
C LEU A 133 -13.20 23.54 20.15
N CYS A 134 -12.53 23.85 19.05
CA CYS A 134 -12.66 25.14 18.39
C CYS A 134 -14.11 25.47 18.00
N GLU A 135 -14.87 24.51 17.47
CA GLU A 135 -16.29 24.70 17.14
C GLU A 135 -17.13 24.95 18.39
N LYS A 136 -16.92 24.17 19.47
CA LYS A 136 -17.66 24.34 20.73
C LYS A 136 -17.35 25.69 21.38
N PHE A 137 -16.09 26.04 21.52
CA PHE A 137 -15.66 27.35 22.04
C PHE A 137 -16.27 28.47 21.20
N ARG A 138 -16.18 28.40 19.87
CA ARG A 138 -16.76 29.41 18.97
C ARG A 138 -18.27 29.56 19.19
N SER A 139 -19.01 28.45 19.26
CA SER A 139 -20.46 28.49 19.50
C SER A 139 -20.81 29.17 20.83
N CYS A 140 -20.06 28.90 21.89
CA CYS A 140 -20.28 29.51 23.21
C CYS A 140 -19.90 31.00 23.24
N LEU A 141 -18.77 31.37 22.63
CA LEU A 141 -18.32 32.76 22.54
C LEU A 141 -19.31 33.63 21.75
N LEU A 142 -19.88 33.11 20.67
CA LEU A 142 -20.88 33.82 19.86
C LEU A 142 -22.21 34.04 20.59
N LEU A 143 -22.58 33.14 21.52
CA LEU A 143 -23.80 33.27 22.34
C LEU A 143 -23.64 34.23 23.53
N THR A 144 -22.41 34.64 23.84
CA THR A 144 -22.15 35.55 24.96
C THR A 144 -22.63 36.96 24.61
N LYS A 145 -23.29 37.64 25.55
CA LYS A 145 -23.83 39.01 25.34
C LYS A 145 -22.75 40.02 24.92
N ASN A 146 -21.49 39.74 25.28
CA ASN A 146 -20.29 40.49 24.92
C ASN A 146 -19.39 39.70 23.94
N SER A 147 -19.95 39.01 22.94
CA SER A 147 -19.17 38.28 21.92
C SER A 147 -18.06 39.11 21.26
N ILE A 148 -18.26 40.43 21.25
CA ILE A 148 -17.34 41.47 20.78
C ILE A 148 -16.04 41.56 21.60
N GLU A 149 -16.08 41.31 22.90
CA GLU A 149 -14.89 41.37 23.78
C GLU A 149 -13.96 40.16 23.58
N HIS A 150 -14.46 39.10 22.93
CA HIS A 150 -13.74 37.86 22.70
C HIS A 150 -13.30 37.63 21.24
N ILE A 151 -13.10 38.72 20.49
CA ILE A 151 -12.83 38.63 19.06
C ILE A 151 -11.54 37.83 18.75
N ASN A 152 -10.48 37.97 19.55
CA ASN A 152 -9.24 37.24 19.29
C ASN A 152 -9.42 35.75 19.61
N SER A 153 -10.18 35.40 20.65
CA SER A 153 -10.50 34.00 20.93
C SER A 153 -11.28 33.37 19.77
N ILE A 154 -12.29 34.07 19.25
CA ILE A 154 -13.07 33.61 18.10
C ILE A 154 -12.14 33.39 16.89
N LEU A 155 -11.26 34.33 16.56
CA LEU A 155 -10.29 34.18 15.47
C LEU A 155 -9.33 33.00 15.72
N THR A 156 -8.86 32.84 16.96
CA THR A 156 -7.99 31.73 17.36
C THR A 156 -8.66 30.38 17.11
N THR A 157 -9.97 30.26 17.35
CA THR A 157 -10.69 29.02 17.01
C THR A 157 -10.67 28.70 15.51
N TYR A 158 -10.56 29.67 14.61
CA TYR A 158 -10.43 29.42 13.17
C TYR A 158 -8.99 29.07 12.79
N ILE A 159 -8.02 29.74 13.41
CA ILE A 159 -6.58 29.54 13.18
C ILE A 159 -6.13 28.15 13.67
N LYS A 160 -6.74 27.66 14.77
CA LYS A 160 -6.38 26.38 15.40
C LYS A 160 -7.08 25.17 14.81
N GLN A 161 -8.00 25.35 13.86
CA GLN A 161 -8.55 24.24 13.11
C GLN A 161 -7.47 23.52 12.28
N SER A 162 -7.69 22.24 12.04
CA SER A 162 -6.88 21.37 11.19
C SER A 162 -7.77 20.82 10.08
N PRO A 163 -7.63 21.29 8.81
CA PRO A 163 -6.74 22.37 8.36
C PRO A 163 -7.18 23.77 8.85
N ILE A 164 -6.23 24.72 8.83
CA ILE A 164 -6.46 26.11 9.25
C ILE A 164 -7.58 26.78 8.42
N ASN A 165 -8.50 27.48 9.06
CA ASN A 165 -9.70 28.05 8.42
C ASN A 165 -9.74 29.58 8.43
N ILE A 166 -8.77 30.20 7.75
CA ILE A 166 -8.63 31.66 7.69
C ILE A 166 -9.76 32.29 6.87
N GLU A 167 -10.24 31.60 5.82
CA GLU A 167 -11.36 32.04 4.99
C GLU A 167 -12.62 32.27 5.85
N GLY A 168 -12.93 31.34 6.76
CA GLY A 168 -14.02 31.50 7.73
C GLY A 168 -13.81 32.66 8.72
N ALA A 169 -12.57 32.88 9.17
CA ALA A 169 -12.24 34.00 10.04
C ALA A 169 -12.48 35.36 9.34
N LEU A 170 -12.07 35.50 8.08
CA LEU A 170 -12.26 36.72 7.30
C LEU A 170 -13.74 36.98 6.99
N ILE A 171 -14.52 35.94 6.68
CA ILE A 171 -15.97 36.05 6.49
C ILE A 171 -16.65 36.55 7.76
N TYR A 172 -16.24 36.03 8.93
CA TYR A 172 -16.75 36.50 10.22
C TYR A 172 -16.40 37.98 10.46
N LEU A 173 -15.17 38.39 10.19
CA LEU A 173 -14.75 39.79 10.33
C LEU A 173 -15.49 40.76 9.41
N ASN A 174 -15.85 40.31 8.21
CA ASN A 174 -16.64 41.11 7.28
C ASN A 174 -18.03 41.48 7.85
N GLN A 175 -18.59 40.66 8.75
CA GLN A 175 -19.85 40.96 9.44
C GLN A 175 -19.68 41.95 10.60
N HIS A 176 -18.44 42.22 11.02
CA HIS A 176 -18.10 43.06 12.18
C HIS A 176 -17.01 44.10 11.84
N PRO A 177 -17.29 45.03 10.91
CA PRO A 177 -16.28 45.95 10.36
C PRO A 177 -15.64 46.87 11.41
N LYS A 178 -16.35 47.17 12.50
CA LYS A 178 -15.85 48.02 13.59
C LYS A 178 -14.54 47.52 14.24
N TYR A 179 -14.32 46.21 14.23
CA TYR A 179 -13.16 45.58 14.89
C TYR A 179 -12.13 45.04 13.90
N PHE A 180 -12.34 45.30 12.61
CA PHE A 180 -11.55 44.77 11.51
C PHE A 180 -10.06 45.08 11.66
N ASP A 181 -9.71 46.33 11.97
CA ASP A 181 -8.33 46.79 12.07
C ASP A 181 -7.52 46.04 13.15
N ASN A 182 -8.11 45.89 14.34
CA ASN A 182 -7.46 45.18 15.45
C ASN A 182 -7.36 43.67 15.17
N ALA A 183 -8.41 43.10 14.58
CA ALA A 183 -8.47 41.69 14.23
C ALA A 183 -7.47 41.30 13.13
N ILE A 184 -7.27 42.14 12.11
CA ILE A 184 -6.28 41.89 11.06
C ILE A 184 -4.86 41.96 11.65
N ARG A 185 -4.58 42.93 12.51
CA ARG A 185 -3.30 42.96 13.26
C ARG A 185 -3.10 41.67 14.05
N TYR A 186 -4.13 41.17 14.72
CA TYR A 186 -4.06 39.88 15.40
C TYR A 186 -3.74 38.71 14.45
N LEU A 187 -4.44 38.62 13.32
CA LEU A 187 -4.22 37.57 12.31
C LEU A 187 -2.80 37.59 11.72
N THR A 188 -2.18 38.77 11.57
CA THR A 188 -0.80 38.88 11.05
C THR A 188 0.26 38.26 11.97
N TYR A 189 -0.05 37.98 13.26
CA TYR A 189 0.86 37.20 14.11
C TYR A 189 0.95 35.72 13.70
N PHE A 190 -0.06 35.20 13.00
CA PHE A 190 -0.16 33.78 12.64
C PHE A 190 0.00 33.52 11.15
N ILE A 191 -0.24 34.54 10.32
CA ILE A 191 -0.38 34.40 8.86
C ILE A 191 0.44 35.49 8.18
N ASP A 192 1.18 35.06 7.17
CA ASP A 192 1.92 35.96 6.29
C ASP A 192 0.99 36.95 5.57
N ILE A 193 1.40 38.22 5.53
CA ILE A 193 0.66 39.33 4.93
C ILE A 193 0.34 39.05 3.46
N ASP A 194 1.31 38.51 2.72
CA ASP A 194 1.12 38.22 1.29
C ASP A 194 0.06 37.14 1.07
N ARG A 195 -0.08 36.20 2.01
CA ARG A 195 -1.10 35.14 1.95
C ARG A 195 -2.49 35.65 2.31
N LEU A 196 -2.62 36.68 3.15
CA LEU A 196 -3.91 37.23 3.54
C LEU A 196 -4.69 37.77 2.33
N TYR A 197 -4.01 38.41 1.37
CA TYR A 197 -4.63 38.86 0.13
C TYR A 197 -5.23 37.69 -0.67
N ASP A 198 -4.46 36.63 -0.89
CA ASP A 198 -4.90 35.45 -1.65
C ASP A 198 -6.05 34.72 -0.94
N ILE A 199 -6.04 34.66 0.39
CA ILE A 199 -7.13 34.08 1.18
C ILE A 199 -8.38 34.95 1.10
N ALA A 200 -8.23 36.27 1.19
CA ALA A 200 -9.32 37.23 1.01
C ALA A 200 -9.97 37.07 -0.38
N LEU A 201 -9.15 36.95 -1.42
CA LEU A 201 -9.64 36.76 -2.80
C LEU A 201 -10.46 35.46 -2.90
N GLY A 202 -10.05 34.43 -2.16
CA GLY A 202 -10.78 33.16 -2.05
C GLY A 202 -12.16 33.24 -1.38
N THR A 203 -12.51 34.35 -0.74
CA THR A 203 -13.87 34.62 -0.22
C THR A 203 -14.84 35.10 -1.30
N TYR A 204 -14.31 35.46 -2.48
CA TYR A 204 -15.04 36.07 -3.60
C TYR A 204 -15.71 37.43 -3.28
N ASN A 205 -15.39 38.05 -2.15
CA ASN A 205 -15.87 39.38 -1.76
C ASN A 205 -14.77 40.43 -2.04
N PHE A 206 -14.92 41.20 -3.11
CA PHE A 206 -13.91 42.21 -3.49
C PHE A 206 -13.78 43.37 -2.50
N ASP A 207 -14.85 43.72 -1.76
CA ASP A 207 -14.77 44.79 -0.77
C ASP A 207 -13.89 44.37 0.41
N LEU A 208 -14.02 43.12 0.84
CA LEU A 208 -13.15 42.52 1.85
C LEU A 208 -11.69 42.45 1.37
N VAL A 209 -11.46 42.12 0.09
CA VAL A 209 -10.10 42.12 -0.49
C VAL A 209 -9.49 43.52 -0.47
N LEU A 210 -10.25 44.54 -0.83
CA LEU A 210 -9.81 45.94 -0.80
C LEU A 210 -9.45 46.37 0.63
N MET A 211 -10.34 46.11 1.59
CA MET A 211 -10.10 46.42 3.01
C MET A 211 -8.82 45.78 3.53
N ILE A 212 -8.58 44.50 3.20
CA ILE A 212 -7.35 43.81 3.62
C ILE A 212 -6.13 44.44 2.96
N SER A 213 -6.20 44.68 1.65
CA SER A 213 -5.08 45.23 0.87
C SER A 213 -4.61 46.58 1.40
N GLU A 214 -5.56 47.46 1.74
CA GLU A 214 -5.28 48.77 2.36
C GLU A 214 -4.61 48.62 3.72
N LYS A 215 -5.12 47.74 4.57
CA LYS A 215 -4.60 47.54 5.93
C LYS A 215 -3.25 46.84 5.96
N THR A 216 -2.98 45.99 4.98
CA THR A 216 -1.69 45.33 4.81
C THR A 216 -0.65 46.18 4.08
N GLN A 217 -1.01 47.41 3.64
CA GLN A 217 -0.13 48.30 2.88
C GLN A 217 0.41 47.67 1.59
N LYS A 218 -0.41 46.84 0.93
CA LYS A 218 -0.05 46.25 -0.37
C LYS A 218 -0.07 47.34 -1.45
N ASP A 219 0.84 47.31 -2.42
CA ASP A 219 0.91 48.33 -3.46
C ASP A 219 -0.39 48.32 -4.31
N PRO A 220 -1.15 49.44 -4.37
CA PRO A 220 -2.33 49.56 -5.22
C PRO A 220 -2.10 49.22 -6.69
N LYS A 221 -0.87 49.43 -7.19
CA LYS A 221 -0.52 49.07 -8.57
C LYS A 221 -0.47 47.56 -8.81
N GLU A 222 -0.32 46.76 -7.76
CA GLU A 222 -0.31 45.30 -7.89
C GLU A 222 -1.72 44.70 -7.87
N TYR A 223 -2.59 45.15 -6.96
CA TYR A 223 -3.90 44.50 -6.78
C TYR A 223 -5.06 45.15 -7.56
N LEU A 224 -5.07 46.47 -7.77
CA LEU A 224 -6.19 47.14 -8.45
C LEU A 224 -6.37 46.68 -9.91
N PRO A 225 -5.31 46.52 -10.74
CA PRO A 225 -5.49 46.05 -12.11
C PRO A 225 -6.12 44.65 -12.16
N GLU A 226 -5.71 43.76 -11.26
CA GLU A 226 -6.25 42.41 -11.17
C GLU A 226 -7.73 42.42 -10.76
N LEU A 227 -8.09 43.16 -9.72
CA LEU A 227 -9.47 43.26 -9.26
C LEU A 227 -10.39 43.83 -10.34
N ASN A 228 -9.91 44.83 -11.08
CA ASN A 228 -10.66 45.41 -12.19
C ASN A 228 -10.88 44.38 -13.32
N GLN A 229 -9.87 43.59 -13.68
CA GLN A 229 -10.02 42.51 -14.66
C GLN A 229 -11.03 41.44 -14.21
N LEU A 230 -10.98 41.04 -12.94
CA LEU A 230 -11.92 40.05 -12.41
C LEU A 230 -13.35 40.59 -12.35
N ARG A 231 -13.54 41.87 -12.03
CA ARG A 231 -14.85 42.55 -12.00
C ARG A 231 -15.52 42.64 -13.39
N LEU A 232 -14.74 42.63 -14.47
CA LEU A 232 -15.28 42.62 -15.84
C LEU A 232 -15.93 41.27 -16.23
N ILE A 233 -15.73 40.21 -15.45
CA ILE A 233 -16.33 38.89 -15.72
C ILE A 233 -17.79 38.89 -15.25
N ASN A 234 -18.72 38.95 -16.19
CA ASN A 234 -20.16 39.05 -15.91
C ASN A 234 -20.77 37.82 -15.20
N ASN A 235 -20.32 36.60 -15.54
CA ASN A 235 -20.87 35.41 -14.92
C ASN A 235 -20.13 35.09 -13.61
N TYR A 236 -20.90 35.00 -12.53
CA TYR A 236 -20.39 34.80 -11.17
C TYR A 236 -19.62 33.47 -11.00
N ASN A 237 -20.12 32.36 -11.56
CA ASN A 237 -19.45 31.06 -11.48
C ASN A 237 -18.13 31.04 -12.25
N TRP A 238 -18.09 31.67 -13.43
CA TRP A 238 -16.86 31.79 -14.21
C TRP A 238 -15.83 32.71 -13.55
N GLN A 239 -16.27 33.79 -12.90
CA GLN A 239 -15.40 34.67 -12.10
C GLN A 239 -14.73 33.88 -10.96
N LYS A 240 -15.50 33.08 -10.22
CA LYS A 240 -14.96 32.19 -9.18
C LYS A 240 -13.96 31.17 -9.74
N PHE A 241 -14.25 30.57 -10.89
CA PHE A 241 -13.30 29.66 -11.57
C PHE A 241 -11.95 30.34 -11.82
N LYS A 242 -11.95 31.57 -12.38
CA LYS A 242 -10.72 32.33 -12.64
C LYS A 242 -9.96 32.65 -11.35
N ILE A 243 -10.68 33.06 -10.30
CA ILE A 243 -10.11 33.32 -8.98
C ILE A 243 -9.46 32.05 -8.42
N ASP A 244 -10.17 30.93 -8.40
CA ASP A 244 -9.64 29.68 -7.85
C ASP A 244 -8.49 29.09 -8.68
N CYS A 245 -8.48 29.31 -10.00
CA CYS A 245 -7.34 29.00 -10.85
C CYS A 245 -6.09 29.80 -10.47
N ARG A 246 -6.23 31.12 -10.25
CA ARG A 246 -5.15 31.99 -9.75
C ARG A 246 -4.65 31.53 -8.38
N LEU A 247 -5.56 31.16 -7.49
CA LEU A 247 -5.25 30.64 -6.15
C LEU A 247 -4.76 29.19 -6.13
N LYS A 248 -4.66 28.53 -7.31
CA LYS A 248 -4.30 27.11 -7.46
C LYS A 248 -5.22 26.15 -6.69
N ARG A 249 -6.46 26.58 -6.42
CA ARG A 249 -7.52 25.78 -5.78
C ARG A 249 -8.30 25.00 -6.83
N TYR A 250 -7.59 24.22 -7.66
CA TYR A 250 -8.14 23.64 -8.90
C TYR A 250 -9.40 22.79 -8.70
N LYS A 251 -9.54 22.10 -7.55
CA LYS A 251 -10.77 21.34 -7.26
C LYS A 251 -11.99 22.25 -7.12
N LYS A 252 -11.88 23.38 -6.40
CA LYS A 252 -12.95 24.39 -6.30
C LYS A 252 -13.15 25.08 -7.65
N ALA A 253 -12.06 25.36 -8.38
CA ALA A 253 -12.14 25.95 -9.71
C ALA A 253 -13.00 25.08 -10.64
N ILE A 254 -12.67 23.79 -10.77
CA ILE A 254 -13.43 22.84 -11.59
C ILE A 254 -14.88 22.75 -11.14
N ASP A 255 -15.15 22.80 -9.83
CA ASP A 255 -16.53 22.81 -9.31
C ASP A 255 -17.33 24.02 -9.81
N ASN A 256 -16.75 25.22 -9.69
CA ASN A 256 -17.35 26.47 -10.16
C ASN A 256 -17.51 26.49 -11.69
N ALA A 257 -16.55 25.95 -12.44
CA ALA A 257 -16.68 25.83 -13.89
C ALA A 257 -17.76 24.82 -14.30
N CYS A 258 -17.89 23.69 -13.60
CA CYS A 258 -19.01 22.77 -13.80
C CYS A 258 -20.34 23.48 -13.55
N ASP A 259 -20.48 24.24 -12.46
CA ASP A 259 -21.69 25.00 -12.16
C ASP A 259 -21.99 26.05 -13.25
N TYR A 260 -20.96 26.71 -13.81
CA TYR A 260 -21.11 27.57 -14.99
C TYR A 260 -21.68 26.82 -16.20
N PHE A 261 -21.07 25.71 -16.62
CA PHE A 261 -21.55 24.97 -17.79
C PHE A 261 -22.95 24.40 -17.58
N ILE A 262 -23.24 23.92 -16.37
CA ILE A 262 -24.58 23.47 -15.97
C ILE A 262 -25.61 24.60 -16.14
N GLU A 263 -25.30 25.79 -15.64
CA GLU A 263 -26.16 26.98 -15.76
C GLU A 263 -26.40 27.37 -17.23
N GLN A 264 -25.34 27.38 -18.06
CA GLN A 264 -25.44 27.69 -19.49
C GLN A 264 -26.34 26.69 -20.24
N LEU A 265 -26.19 25.39 -19.94
CA LEU A 265 -26.99 24.33 -20.54
C LEU A 265 -28.48 24.43 -20.16
N LEU A 266 -28.80 24.75 -18.90
CA LEU A 266 -30.18 24.90 -18.42
C LEU A 266 -30.87 26.13 -19.03
N ASN A 267 -30.13 27.22 -19.23
CA ASN A 267 -30.67 28.48 -19.74
C ASN A 267 -30.78 28.54 -21.28
N LYS A 268 -30.43 27.46 -22.01
CA LYS A 268 -30.43 27.37 -23.49
C LYS A 268 -29.69 28.52 -24.20
N GLN A 269 -28.74 29.16 -23.53
CA GLN A 269 -27.89 30.15 -24.18
C GLN A 269 -26.76 29.41 -24.89
N ASN A 270 -26.99 29.07 -26.17
CA ASN A 270 -25.96 28.57 -27.08
C ASN A 270 -25.09 29.75 -27.56
N ASN A 271 -24.33 30.34 -26.64
CA ASN A 271 -23.18 31.14 -27.04
C ASN A 271 -22.01 30.17 -27.22
N ASP A 272 -21.26 30.32 -28.31
CA ASP A 272 -20.03 29.56 -28.60
C ASP A 272 -19.04 29.67 -27.43
N ASN A 273 -19.18 28.76 -26.46
CA ASN A 273 -18.37 28.70 -25.24
C ASN A 273 -17.11 27.84 -25.47
N ASN A 274 -16.71 27.61 -26.72
CA ASN A 274 -15.63 26.69 -27.08
C ASN A 274 -14.30 27.10 -26.43
N GLU A 275 -13.96 28.39 -26.42
CA GLU A 275 -12.72 28.88 -25.78
C GLU A 275 -12.72 28.62 -24.26
N LYS A 276 -13.82 28.93 -23.57
CA LYS A 276 -13.96 28.66 -22.13
C LYS A 276 -13.93 27.17 -21.82
N PHE A 277 -14.53 26.35 -22.68
CA PHE A 277 -14.50 24.90 -22.53
C PHE A 277 -13.07 24.35 -22.69
N GLN A 278 -12.31 24.84 -23.68
CA GLN A 278 -10.90 24.46 -23.82
C GLN A 278 -10.06 24.87 -22.62
N GLU A 279 -10.28 26.07 -22.07
CA GLU A 279 -9.61 26.50 -20.84
C GLU A 279 -9.92 25.57 -19.66
N PHE A 280 -11.20 25.23 -19.49
CA PHE A 280 -11.65 24.28 -18.47
C PHE A 280 -10.99 22.91 -18.64
N ILE A 281 -10.98 22.36 -19.85
CA ILE A 281 -10.35 21.06 -20.16
C ILE A 281 -8.85 21.09 -19.84
N ASN A 282 -8.13 22.13 -20.24
CA ASN A 282 -6.69 22.24 -19.95
C ASN A 282 -6.40 22.20 -18.44
N ILE A 283 -7.17 22.94 -17.63
CA ILE A 283 -7.04 22.90 -16.16
C ILE A 283 -7.42 21.51 -15.62
N LEU A 284 -8.46 20.89 -16.16
CA LEU A 284 -8.97 19.59 -15.75
C LEU A 284 -7.95 18.47 -16.02
N GLU A 285 -7.32 18.46 -17.19
CA GLU A 285 -6.31 17.47 -17.60
C GLU A 285 -5.02 17.59 -16.79
N ASN A 286 -4.48 18.82 -16.68
CA ASN A 286 -3.25 19.08 -15.93
C ASN A 286 -3.36 18.66 -14.46
N ASN A 287 -4.56 18.79 -13.88
CA ASN A 287 -4.83 18.45 -12.48
C ASN A 287 -5.50 17.08 -12.29
N ARG A 288 -5.80 16.36 -13.37
CA ARG A 288 -6.42 15.02 -13.37
C ARG A 288 -7.75 14.95 -12.62
N LEU A 289 -8.59 15.98 -12.76
CA LEU A 289 -9.86 16.12 -12.02
C LEU A 289 -11.08 15.53 -12.74
N TYR A 290 -10.87 14.59 -13.67
CA TYR A 290 -11.91 13.96 -14.48
C TYR A 290 -13.06 13.37 -13.66
N LYS A 291 -12.75 12.47 -12.71
CA LYS A 291 -13.75 11.80 -11.87
C LYS A 291 -14.62 12.78 -11.08
N PHE A 292 -14.01 13.86 -10.60
CA PHE A 292 -14.71 14.90 -9.85
C PHE A 292 -15.71 15.64 -10.74
N ALA A 293 -15.26 16.10 -11.92
CA ALA A 293 -16.12 16.79 -12.89
C ALA A 293 -17.28 15.89 -13.37
N ILE A 294 -17.00 14.65 -13.77
CA ILE A 294 -18.02 13.68 -14.21
C ILE A 294 -19.08 13.47 -13.11
N LYS A 295 -18.65 13.32 -11.85
CA LYS A 295 -19.58 13.15 -10.72
C LYS A 295 -20.46 14.39 -10.54
N LYS A 296 -19.90 15.60 -10.64
CA LYS A 296 -20.65 16.85 -10.47
C LYS A 296 -21.72 17.00 -11.54
N PHE A 297 -21.36 16.81 -12.82
CA PHE A 297 -22.33 16.85 -13.93
C PHE A 297 -23.45 15.82 -13.77
N LEU A 298 -23.12 14.57 -13.41
CA LEU A 298 -24.09 13.48 -13.33
C LEU A 298 -24.95 13.49 -12.06
N SER A 299 -24.59 14.30 -11.07
CA SER A 299 -25.42 14.52 -9.88
C SER A 299 -26.67 15.36 -10.22
N ASN A 300 -26.68 16.06 -11.36
CA ASN A 300 -27.80 16.89 -11.77
C ASN A 300 -28.70 16.14 -12.78
N GLN A 301 -29.86 15.66 -12.30
CA GLN A 301 -30.80 14.83 -13.07
C GLN A 301 -31.35 15.52 -14.32
N GLN A 302 -31.42 16.85 -14.33
CA GLN A 302 -31.96 17.62 -15.46
C GLN A 302 -31.01 17.65 -16.69
N ILE A 303 -29.76 17.21 -16.53
CA ILE A 303 -28.67 17.33 -17.52
C ILE A 303 -28.41 16.00 -18.26
N GLN A 304 -29.22 14.98 -17.99
CA GLN A 304 -29.14 13.68 -18.68
C GLN A 304 -29.25 13.78 -20.23
N SER A 305 -29.69 14.92 -20.75
CA SER A 305 -29.92 15.19 -22.17
C SER A 305 -28.78 15.92 -22.92
N THR A 306 -27.73 16.40 -22.25
CA THR A 306 -26.59 17.09 -22.93
C THR A 306 -25.29 16.31 -22.79
N MET A 307 -25.25 15.20 -23.52
CA MET A 307 -24.17 14.21 -23.51
C MET A 307 -22.84 14.74 -24.07
N GLU A 308 -22.79 15.81 -24.86
CA GLU A 308 -21.56 16.18 -25.61
C GLU A 308 -20.37 16.59 -24.71
N TYR A 309 -20.55 17.54 -23.78
CA TYR A 309 -19.47 17.95 -22.88
C TYR A 309 -19.02 16.82 -21.94
N ILE A 310 -19.97 16.06 -21.42
CA ILE A 310 -19.69 14.93 -20.52
C ILE A 310 -18.97 13.82 -21.30
N ASN A 311 -19.38 13.52 -22.53
CA ASN A 311 -18.74 12.54 -23.40
C ASN A 311 -17.31 12.96 -23.74
N HIS A 312 -17.04 14.25 -23.96
CA HIS A 312 -15.67 14.73 -24.16
C HIS A 312 -14.81 14.46 -22.91
N ILE A 313 -15.29 14.78 -21.71
CA ILE A 313 -14.55 14.52 -20.46
C ILE A 313 -14.37 13.01 -20.22
N ILE A 314 -15.40 12.20 -20.50
CA ILE A 314 -15.36 10.74 -20.41
C ILE A 314 -14.28 10.19 -21.35
N LYS A 315 -14.24 10.65 -22.60
CA LYS A 315 -13.24 10.23 -23.58
C LYS A 315 -11.83 10.56 -23.11
N LEU A 316 -11.58 11.79 -22.67
CA LEU A 316 -10.28 12.19 -22.14
C LEU A 316 -9.86 11.37 -20.91
N TYR A 317 -10.82 11.05 -20.05
CA TYR A 317 -10.54 10.21 -18.87
C TYR A 317 -10.19 8.77 -19.28
N GLY A 318 -10.91 8.20 -20.24
CA GLY A 318 -10.58 6.91 -20.84
C GLY A 318 -9.17 6.93 -21.46
N ASP A 319 -8.85 7.94 -22.25
CA ASP A 319 -7.54 8.09 -22.91
C ASP A 319 -6.41 8.16 -21.87
N TYR A 320 -6.62 8.93 -20.80
CA TYR A 320 -5.69 9.00 -19.66
C TYR A 320 -5.48 7.63 -19.00
N LEU A 321 -6.55 6.84 -18.79
CA LEU A 321 -6.46 5.52 -18.18
C LEU A 321 -5.75 4.51 -19.09
N ILE A 322 -5.96 4.58 -20.41
CA ILE A 322 -5.21 3.78 -21.41
C ILE A 322 -3.71 4.06 -21.32
N ILE A 323 -3.30 5.33 -21.27
CA ILE A 323 -1.89 5.72 -21.12
C ILE A 323 -1.30 5.16 -19.81
N LYS A 324 -2.12 5.03 -18.76
CA LYS A 324 -1.72 4.43 -17.48
C LYS A 324 -1.82 2.91 -17.43
N LYS A 325 -2.25 2.25 -18.51
CA LYS A 325 -2.46 0.80 -18.62
C LYS A 325 -3.55 0.25 -17.69
N TYR A 326 -4.46 1.12 -17.23
CA TYR A 326 -5.68 0.71 -16.51
C TYR A 326 -6.77 0.38 -17.54
N TYR A 327 -6.57 -0.71 -18.28
CA TYR A 327 -7.36 -1.03 -19.47
C TYR A 327 -8.82 -1.33 -19.14
N ILE A 328 -9.08 -2.08 -18.07
CA ILE A 328 -10.44 -2.43 -17.65
C ILE A 328 -11.20 -1.18 -17.20
N GLU A 329 -10.57 -0.33 -16.39
CA GLU A 329 -11.16 0.92 -15.94
C GLU A 329 -11.40 1.90 -17.10
N ALA A 330 -10.46 1.98 -18.05
CA ALA A 330 -10.64 2.76 -19.27
C ALA A 330 -11.86 2.26 -20.05
N ALA A 331 -11.99 0.95 -20.23
CA ALA A 331 -13.10 0.32 -20.93
C ALA A 331 -14.45 0.65 -20.28
N LEU A 332 -14.55 0.54 -18.95
CA LEU A 332 -15.76 0.89 -18.19
C LEU A 332 -16.14 2.37 -18.35
N ILE A 333 -15.15 3.26 -18.39
CA ILE A 333 -15.39 4.69 -18.60
C ILE A 333 -15.86 4.96 -20.03
N TYR A 334 -15.22 4.39 -21.05
CA TYR A 334 -15.69 4.50 -22.43
C TYR A 334 -17.10 3.93 -22.62
N GLU A 335 -17.39 2.77 -22.01
CA GLU A 335 -18.71 2.13 -22.05
C GLU A 335 -19.79 3.07 -21.46
N ARG A 336 -19.48 3.77 -20.36
CA ARG A 336 -20.38 4.79 -19.77
C ARG A 336 -20.72 5.91 -20.77
N GLY A 337 -19.75 6.33 -21.57
CA GLY A 337 -19.93 7.33 -22.63
C GLY A 337 -20.48 6.78 -23.94
N LYS A 338 -20.83 5.49 -24.00
CA LYS A 338 -21.27 4.77 -25.21
C LYS A 338 -20.22 4.78 -26.34
N PHE A 339 -18.94 4.92 -25.98
CA PHE A 339 -17.78 4.79 -26.85
C PHE A 339 -17.42 3.30 -27.00
N TYR A 340 -18.32 2.51 -27.58
CA TYR A 340 -18.23 1.04 -27.52
C TYR A 340 -17.01 0.48 -28.27
N GLU A 341 -16.57 1.12 -29.36
CA GLU A 341 -15.35 0.70 -30.06
C GLU A 341 -14.09 0.88 -29.19
N GLN A 342 -13.94 2.04 -28.55
CA GLN A 342 -12.83 2.30 -27.62
C GLN A 342 -12.90 1.37 -26.41
N ALA A 343 -14.10 1.16 -25.87
CA ALA A 343 -14.32 0.24 -24.75
C ALA A 343 -13.95 -1.21 -25.12
N SER A 344 -14.37 -1.70 -26.29
CA SER A 344 -14.04 -3.04 -26.78
C SER A 344 -12.52 -3.20 -26.94
N LYS A 345 -11.83 -2.24 -27.58
CA LYS A 345 -10.37 -2.26 -27.69
C LYS A 345 -9.67 -2.28 -26.33
N ALA A 346 -10.18 -1.51 -25.37
CA ALA A 346 -9.66 -1.47 -24.01
C ALA A 346 -9.90 -2.78 -23.25
N TYR A 347 -11.09 -3.38 -23.33
CA TYR A 347 -11.38 -4.70 -22.75
C TYR A 347 -10.48 -5.80 -23.35
N ARG A 348 -10.24 -5.77 -24.66
CA ARG A 348 -9.30 -6.68 -25.34
C ARG A 348 -7.89 -6.55 -24.78
N GLN A 349 -7.38 -5.32 -24.62
CA GLN A 349 -6.07 -5.08 -24.00
C GLN A 349 -6.02 -5.49 -22.52
N GLY A 350 -7.15 -5.37 -21.82
CA GLY A 350 -7.34 -5.82 -20.45
C GLY A 350 -7.60 -7.32 -20.29
N LYS A 351 -7.63 -8.10 -21.38
CA LYS A 351 -7.97 -9.53 -21.40
C LYS A 351 -9.35 -9.87 -20.80
N ASP A 352 -10.29 -8.92 -20.84
CA ASP A 352 -11.67 -9.14 -20.40
C ASP A 352 -12.56 -9.49 -21.59
N VAL A 353 -12.57 -10.78 -21.91
CA VAL A 353 -13.25 -11.35 -23.07
C VAL A 353 -14.75 -11.12 -23.02
N GLN A 354 -15.36 -11.40 -21.87
CA GLN A 354 -16.81 -11.38 -21.71
C GLN A 354 -17.37 -9.98 -21.93
N ASN A 355 -16.71 -8.96 -21.37
CA ASN A 355 -17.12 -7.58 -21.59
C ASN A 355 -16.82 -7.09 -23.02
N SER A 356 -15.75 -7.57 -23.66
CA SER A 356 -15.50 -7.29 -25.08
C SER A 356 -16.62 -7.86 -25.97
N LEU A 357 -17.02 -9.11 -25.75
CA LEU A 357 -18.10 -9.80 -26.50
C LEU A 357 -19.44 -9.12 -26.29
N LYS A 358 -19.76 -8.76 -25.04
CA LYS A 358 -20.98 -8.01 -24.66
C LYS A 358 -21.19 -6.74 -25.51
N LEU A 359 -20.11 -6.07 -25.92
CA LEU A 359 -20.20 -4.80 -26.66
C LEU A 359 -20.38 -4.95 -28.17
N LEU A 360 -20.03 -6.10 -28.77
CA LEU A 360 -20.07 -6.29 -30.22
C LEU A 360 -21.45 -6.03 -30.85
N PRO A 361 -22.59 -6.48 -30.26
CA PRO A 361 -23.91 -6.17 -30.80
C PRO A 361 -24.26 -4.67 -30.77
N ASN A 362 -23.67 -3.91 -29.85
CA ASN A 362 -23.90 -2.47 -29.76
C ASN A 362 -23.04 -1.70 -30.77
N ILE A 363 -21.84 -2.20 -31.06
CA ILE A 363 -20.94 -1.67 -32.10
C ILE A 363 -21.60 -1.84 -33.48
N SER A 364 -22.09 -3.04 -33.81
CA SER A 364 -22.74 -3.31 -35.10
C SER A 364 -23.97 -2.42 -35.33
N LYS A 365 -24.79 -2.21 -34.29
CA LYS A 365 -25.92 -1.27 -34.32
C LYS A 365 -25.50 0.17 -34.56
N GLN A 366 -24.40 0.64 -33.95
CA GLN A 366 -23.89 2.00 -34.15
C GLN A 366 -23.42 2.24 -35.59
N ILE A 367 -22.80 1.23 -36.22
CA ILE A 367 -22.27 1.31 -37.59
C ILE A 367 -23.37 1.09 -38.65
N LYS A 368 -24.63 0.85 -38.25
CA LYS A 368 -25.78 0.54 -39.14
C LYS A 368 -25.52 -0.65 -40.07
N GLN A 369 -24.69 -1.60 -39.64
CA GLN A 369 -24.50 -2.85 -40.38
C GLN A 369 -25.65 -3.82 -40.07
N THR A 370 -26.26 -4.38 -41.12
CA THR A 370 -27.44 -5.26 -41.02
C THR A 370 -27.10 -6.66 -40.53
N ASN A 371 -25.85 -7.11 -40.72
CA ASN A 371 -25.34 -8.40 -40.25
C ASN A 371 -24.24 -8.15 -39.21
N ILE A 372 -24.24 -8.91 -38.13
CA ILE A 372 -23.15 -8.87 -37.16
C ILE A 372 -21.88 -9.34 -37.88
N ASN A 373 -20.80 -8.57 -37.77
CA ASN A 373 -19.57 -8.83 -38.49
C ASN A 373 -18.88 -10.07 -37.91
N MET A 374 -19.06 -11.23 -38.54
CA MET A 374 -18.41 -12.49 -38.15
C MET A 374 -16.88 -12.37 -38.13
N ASP A 375 -16.32 -11.48 -38.95
CA ASP A 375 -14.88 -11.22 -38.99
C ASP A 375 -14.37 -10.57 -37.69
N GLU A 376 -15.21 -9.81 -36.97
CA GLU A 376 -14.83 -9.24 -35.67
C GLU A 376 -14.73 -10.31 -34.58
N TYR A 377 -15.64 -11.29 -34.57
CA TYR A 377 -15.55 -12.44 -33.68
C TYR A 377 -14.33 -13.30 -34.01
N ARG A 378 -14.06 -13.54 -35.30
CA ARG A 378 -12.88 -14.31 -35.74
C ARG A 378 -11.58 -13.61 -35.34
N SER A 379 -11.45 -12.31 -35.61
CA SER A 379 -10.29 -11.52 -35.18
C SER A 379 -10.10 -11.52 -33.66
N LEU A 380 -11.20 -11.47 -32.90
CA LEU A 380 -11.15 -11.55 -31.44
C LEU A 380 -10.69 -12.92 -30.95
N ALA A 381 -11.21 -14.00 -31.54
CA ALA A 381 -10.81 -15.36 -31.22
C ALA A 381 -9.32 -15.61 -31.54
N GLU A 382 -8.84 -15.14 -32.69
CA GLU A 382 -7.42 -15.22 -33.08
C GLU A 382 -6.52 -14.46 -32.11
N GLN A 383 -6.92 -13.25 -31.70
CA GLN A 383 -6.17 -12.46 -30.73
C GLN A 383 -6.08 -13.18 -29.38
N PHE A 384 -7.18 -13.76 -28.89
CA PHE A 384 -7.19 -14.49 -27.62
C PHE A 384 -6.38 -15.78 -27.69
N ARG A 385 -6.39 -16.49 -28.82
CA ARG A 385 -5.49 -17.62 -29.05
C ARG A 385 -4.02 -17.20 -28.98
N HIS A 386 -3.67 -16.08 -29.61
CA HIS A 386 -2.32 -15.51 -29.53
C HIS A 386 -1.94 -15.07 -28.10
N ASP A 387 -2.91 -14.58 -27.32
CA ASP A 387 -2.72 -14.13 -25.93
C ASP A 387 -2.79 -15.27 -24.88
N SER A 388 -2.82 -16.53 -25.34
CA SER A 388 -2.92 -17.78 -24.56
C SER A 388 -4.23 -17.95 -23.76
N LEU A 389 -5.30 -17.29 -24.21
CA LEU A 389 -6.67 -17.44 -23.68
C LEU A 389 -7.44 -18.45 -24.54
N TYR A 390 -7.01 -19.71 -24.44
CA TYR A 390 -7.46 -20.79 -25.32
C TYR A 390 -8.92 -21.20 -25.11
N ILE A 391 -9.39 -21.21 -23.86
CA ILE A 391 -10.78 -21.53 -23.53
C ILE A 391 -11.71 -20.50 -24.17
N GLU A 392 -11.41 -19.22 -23.97
CA GLU A 392 -12.23 -18.12 -24.45
C GLU A 392 -12.22 -18.03 -25.98
N SER A 393 -11.05 -18.26 -26.60
CA SER A 393 -10.95 -18.37 -28.06
C SER A 393 -11.83 -19.50 -28.60
N GLY A 394 -11.72 -20.71 -28.03
CA GLY A 394 -12.52 -21.86 -28.43
C GLY A 394 -14.02 -21.64 -28.24
N GLN A 395 -14.43 -20.99 -27.15
CA GLN A 395 -15.83 -20.64 -26.89
C GLN A 395 -16.37 -19.62 -27.89
N ILE A 396 -15.53 -18.72 -28.42
CA ILE A 396 -15.97 -17.79 -29.47
C ILE A 396 -16.24 -18.56 -30.77
N TYR A 397 -15.33 -19.45 -31.16
CA TYR A 397 -15.50 -20.30 -32.34
C TYR A 397 -16.75 -21.18 -32.23
N GLU A 398 -16.98 -21.80 -31.07
CA GLU A 398 -18.13 -22.68 -30.81
C GLU A 398 -19.46 -21.90 -30.78
N ASN A 399 -19.56 -20.86 -29.95
CA ASN A 399 -20.86 -20.24 -29.65
C ASN A 399 -21.28 -19.14 -30.63
N TYR A 400 -20.33 -18.50 -31.30
CA TYR A 400 -20.59 -17.34 -32.15
C TYR A 400 -20.26 -17.57 -33.62
N LEU A 401 -19.29 -18.44 -33.94
CA LEU A 401 -18.85 -18.70 -35.31
C LEU A 401 -19.34 -20.04 -35.87
N ASP A 402 -19.81 -20.96 -35.01
CA ASP A 402 -20.15 -22.35 -35.36
C ASP A 402 -19.00 -23.10 -36.08
N ASP A 403 -17.76 -22.75 -35.73
CA ASP A 403 -16.54 -23.29 -36.31
C ASP A 403 -15.87 -24.26 -35.32
N ASN A 404 -16.42 -25.47 -35.25
CA ASN A 404 -16.00 -26.48 -34.27
C ASN A 404 -14.56 -26.98 -34.50
N GLU A 405 -14.02 -26.90 -35.71
CA GLU A 405 -12.64 -27.32 -36.00
C GLU A 405 -11.63 -26.28 -35.48
N GLU A 406 -11.86 -24.99 -35.69
CA GLU A 406 -11.01 -23.94 -35.10
C GLU A 406 -11.15 -23.87 -33.57
N ALA A 407 -12.34 -24.20 -33.03
CA ALA A 407 -12.53 -24.39 -31.60
C ALA A 407 -11.65 -25.53 -31.07
N LEU A 408 -11.63 -26.68 -31.77
CA LEU A 408 -10.78 -27.82 -31.42
C LEU A 408 -9.30 -27.43 -31.41
N ILE A 409 -8.81 -26.74 -32.45
CA ILE A 409 -7.41 -26.28 -32.54
C ILE A 409 -7.07 -25.40 -31.33
N SER A 410 -7.96 -24.48 -30.97
CA SER A 410 -7.77 -23.58 -29.83
C SER A 410 -7.67 -24.36 -28.51
N TYR A 411 -8.58 -25.30 -28.27
CA TYR A 411 -8.55 -26.13 -27.06
C TYR A 411 -7.35 -27.09 -27.03
N LEU A 412 -6.90 -27.63 -28.17
CA LEU A 412 -5.71 -28.49 -28.27
C LEU A 412 -4.43 -27.73 -27.89
N GLN A 413 -4.27 -26.49 -28.38
CA GLN A 413 -3.14 -25.63 -28.03
C GLN A 413 -3.11 -25.28 -26.53
N GLY A 414 -4.28 -25.18 -25.89
CA GLY A 414 -4.41 -24.94 -24.46
C GLY A 414 -4.36 -26.19 -23.58
N HIS A 415 -4.28 -27.39 -24.16
CA HIS A 415 -4.41 -28.67 -23.43
C HIS A 415 -5.72 -28.78 -22.62
N GLU A 416 -6.80 -28.18 -23.14
CA GLU A 416 -8.11 -28.13 -22.51
C GLU A 416 -8.93 -29.41 -22.76
N TRP A 417 -8.42 -30.54 -22.26
CA TRP A 417 -8.91 -31.89 -22.57
C TRP A 417 -10.40 -32.09 -22.32
N SER A 418 -10.93 -31.53 -21.24
CA SER A 418 -12.37 -31.64 -20.91
C SER A 418 -13.25 -30.92 -21.95
N HIS A 419 -12.79 -29.78 -22.51
CA HIS A 419 -13.49 -29.09 -23.59
C HIS A 419 -13.44 -29.89 -24.89
N ILE A 420 -12.28 -30.50 -25.19
CA ILE A 420 -12.08 -31.34 -26.38
C ILE A 420 -12.99 -32.58 -26.36
N ILE A 421 -13.01 -33.32 -25.25
CA ILE A 421 -13.88 -34.51 -25.11
C ILE A 421 -15.34 -34.14 -25.24
N ARG A 422 -15.77 -33.04 -24.61
CA ARG A 422 -17.13 -32.52 -24.76
C ARG A 422 -17.44 -32.22 -26.23
N LEU A 423 -16.52 -31.56 -26.93
CA LEU A 423 -16.69 -31.18 -28.34
C LEU A 423 -16.84 -32.40 -29.25
N PHE A 424 -16.07 -33.47 -29.04
CA PHE A 424 -16.25 -34.75 -29.73
C PHE A 424 -17.56 -35.45 -29.38
N ALA A 425 -18.03 -35.33 -28.14
CA ALA A 425 -19.31 -35.93 -27.74
C ALA A 425 -20.53 -35.17 -28.31
N THR A 426 -20.42 -33.86 -28.58
CA THR A 426 -21.56 -33.04 -29.01
C THR A 426 -21.54 -32.65 -30.48
N SER A 427 -20.43 -32.08 -30.97
CA SER A 427 -20.38 -31.36 -32.24
C SER A 427 -19.47 -32.01 -33.28
N LEU A 428 -18.49 -32.82 -32.84
CA LEU A 428 -17.53 -33.53 -33.69
C LEU A 428 -17.67 -35.06 -33.61
N ASN A 429 -18.86 -35.56 -33.28
CA ASN A 429 -19.16 -36.99 -33.10
C ASN A 429 -18.84 -37.84 -34.34
N ASP A 430 -19.04 -37.29 -35.55
CA ASP A 430 -18.78 -38.02 -36.79
C ASP A 430 -17.29 -37.95 -37.23
N ARG A 431 -16.48 -37.06 -36.65
CA ARG A 431 -15.10 -36.78 -37.04
C ARG A 431 -14.07 -37.62 -36.31
N HIS A 432 -14.14 -38.93 -36.53
CA HIS A 432 -13.21 -39.91 -35.98
C HIS A 432 -11.77 -39.71 -36.45
N ASP A 433 -11.58 -39.14 -37.64
CA ASP A 433 -10.29 -38.75 -38.21
C ASP A 433 -9.56 -37.75 -37.30
N LEU A 434 -10.24 -36.67 -36.89
CA LEU A 434 -9.69 -35.64 -36.00
C LEU A 434 -9.45 -36.20 -34.60
N TYR A 435 -10.32 -37.08 -34.10
CA TYR A 435 -10.11 -37.73 -32.82
C TYR A 435 -8.79 -38.51 -32.79
N GLN A 436 -8.56 -39.35 -33.82
CA GLN A 436 -7.38 -40.21 -33.89
C GLN A 436 -6.10 -39.43 -34.19
N HIS A 437 -6.13 -38.53 -35.17
CA HIS A 437 -4.92 -37.88 -35.67
C HIS A 437 -4.55 -36.59 -34.94
N GLU A 438 -5.53 -35.78 -34.51
CA GLU A 438 -5.26 -34.51 -33.83
C GLU A 438 -5.26 -34.71 -32.30
N PHE A 439 -6.37 -35.18 -31.73
CA PHE A 439 -6.51 -35.26 -30.27
C PHE A 439 -5.60 -36.30 -29.64
N LEU A 440 -5.65 -37.57 -30.07
CA LEU A 440 -4.81 -38.60 -29.45
C LEU A 440 -3.33 -38.37 -29.67
N SER A 441 -2.92 -37.88 -30.84
CA SER A 441 -1.52 -37.53 -31.11
C SER A 441 -1.03 -36.45 -30.14
N THR A 442 -1.79 -35.36 -30.02
CA THR A 442 -1.46 -34.25 -29.11
C THR A 442 -1.46 -34.69 -27.65
N PHE A 443 -2.45 -35.51 -27.25
CA PHE A 443 -2.52 -36.05 -25.89
C PHE A 443 -1.35 -36.98 -25.57
N ASN A 444 -0.97 -37.88 -26.48
CA ASN A 444 0.17 -38.77 -26.27
C ASN A 444 1.49 -38.00 -26.17
N ASN A 445 1.70 -36.98 -27.02
CA ASN A 445 2.88 -36.12 -26.92
C ASN A 445 2.94 -35.41 -25.56
N PHE A 446 1.81 -34.87 -25.10
CA PHE A 446 1.72 -34.23 -23.78
C PHE A 446 1.97 -35.23 -22.63
N TYR A 447 1.40 -36.43 -22.72
CA TYR A 447 1.65 -37.51 -21.76
C TYR A 447 3.13 -37.86 -21.68
N ASP A 448 3.80 -38.02 -22.82
CA ASP A 448 5.23 -38.32 -22.89
C ASP A 448 6.10 -37.16 -22.34
N ASP A 449 5.70 -35.91 -22.57
CA ASP A 449 6.34 -34.73 -21.99
C ASP A 449 6.25 -34.71 -20.46
N ILE A 450 5.08 -35.00 -19.90
CA ILE A 450 4.88 -35.08 -18.45
C ILE A 450 5.68 -36.24 -17.86
N GLN A 451 5.67 -37.41 -18.50
CA GLN A 451 6.47 -38.55 -18.07
C GLN A 451 7.97 -38.22 -18.06
N ARG A 452 8.47 -37.55 -19.11
CA ARG A 452 9.86 -37.08 -19.19
C ARG A 452 10.16 -36.03 -18.12
N GLN A 453 9.25 -35.09 -17.86
CA GLN A 453 9.41 -34.08 -16.83
C GLN A 453 9.53 -34.71 -15.44
N ILE A 454 8.65 -35.65 -15.10
CA ILE A 454 8.68 -36.37 -13.83
C ILE A 454 10.04 -37.07 -13.65
N HIS A 455 10.51 -37.77 -14.69
CA HIS A 455 11.80 -38.45 -14.63
C HIS A 455 12.97 -37.48 -14.48
N ASN A 456 13.06 -36.45 -15.32
CA ASN A 456 14.15 -35.47 -15.30
C ASN A 456 14.21 -34.67 -13.99
N ASP A 457 13.06 -34.24 -13.46
CA ASP A 457 12.99 -33.52 -12.20
C ASP A 457 13.42 -34.43 -11.03
N TYR A 458 13.07 -35.72 -11.07
CA TYR A 458 13.53 -36.70 -10.08
C TYR A 458 15.04 -37.02 -10.19
N GLU A 459 15.59 -37.17 -11.40
CA GLU A 459 17.03 -37.36 -11.59
C GLU A 459 17.86 -36.17 -11.09
N LYS A 460 17.38 -34.94 -11.36
CA LYS A 460 17.98 -33.72 -10.81
C LYS A 460 17.94 -33.72 -9.29
N PHE A 461 16.82 -34.11 -8.71
CA PHE A 461 16.69 -34.26 -7.25
C PHE A 461 17.71 -35.25 -6.70
N GLN A 462 17.88 -36.41 -7.34
CA GLN A 462 18.90 -37.39 -6.94
C GLN A 462 20.32 -36.85 -7.07
N SER A 463 20.62 -36.09 -8.13
CA SER A 463 21.93 -35.48 -8.33
C SER A 463 22.25 -34.45 -7.25
N TYR A 464 21.32 -33.54 -6.96
CA TYR A 464 21.49 -32.49 -5.95
C TYR A 464 21.58 -33.06 -4.53
N THR A 465 20.79 -34.10 -4.21
CA THR A 465 20.86 -34.77 -2.90
C THR A 465 22.17 -35.54 -2.72
N LYS A 466 22.68 -36.22 -3.76
CA LYS A 466 24.02 -36.83 -3.76
C LYS A 466 25.12 -35.79 -3.58
N ARG A 467 25.04 -34.64 -4.27
CA ARG A 467 26.03 -33.57 -4.11
C ARG A 467 26.02 -32.99 -2.70
N LEU A 468 24.83 -32.73 -2.16
CA LEU A 468 24.67 -32.23 -0.79
C LEU A 468 25.20 -33.22 0.25
N SER A 469 25.02 -34.53 0.04
CA SER A 469 25.57 -35.53 0.96
C SER A 469 27.10 -35.56 0.94
N ILE A 470 27.73 -35.42 -0.24
CA ILE A 470 29.20 -35.30 -0.37
C ILE A 470 29.72 -34.08 0.39
N LEU A 471 29.11 -32.90 0.21
CA LEU A 471 29.53 -31.68 0.93
C LEU A 471 29.46 -31.85 2.45
N ARG A 472 28.43 -32.55 2.93
CA ARG A 472 28.27 -32.83 4.36
C ARG A 472 29.27 -33.85 4.90
N ILE A 473 29.61 -34.88 4.11
CA ILE A 473 30.67 -35.83 4.46
C ILE A 473 32.03 -35.12 4.54
N ASN A 474 32.33 -34.24 3.58
CA ASN A 474 33.56 -33.45 3.59
C ASN A 474 33.63 -32.52 4.81
N LEU A 475 32.51 -31.85 5.14
CA LEU A 475 32.42 -31.03 6.35
C LEU A 475 32.60 -31.86 7.63
N PHE A 476 32.03 -33.06 7.68
CA PHE A 476 32.21 -34.00 8.79
C PHE A 476 33.68 -34.40 8.97
N GLN A 477 34.36 -34.76 7.88
CA GLN A 477 35.79 -35.11 7.90
C GLN A 477 36.65 -33.94 8.37
N TYR A 478 36.40 -32.73 7.86
CA TYR A 478 37.12 -31.52 8.26
C TYR A 478 36.99 -31.21 9.76
N ILE A 479 35.77 -31.28 10.31
CA ILE A 479 35.55 -31.07 11.75
C ILE A 479 36.24 -32.18 12.56
N LYS A 480 36.20 -33.42 12.07
CA LYS A 480 36.87 -34.55 12.73
C LYS A 480 38.39 -34.33 12.82
N GLU A 481 39.03 -33.93 11.73
CA GLU A 481 40.48 -33.66 11.69
C GLU A 481 40.89 -32.56 12.69
N ILE A 482 40.07 -31.51 12.83
CA ILE A 482 40.32 -30.43 13.80
C ILE A 482 40.24 -30.95 15.23
N LEU A 483 39.21 -31.73 15.54
CA LEU A 483 39.03 -32.32 16.88
C LEU A 483 40.11 -33.35 17.20
N ASP A 484 40.52 -34.18 16.24
CA ASP A 484 41.61 -35.15 16.39
C ASP A 484 42.97 -34.45 16.64
N SER A 485 43.14 -33.22 16.12
CA SER A 485 44.33 -32.38 16.40
C SER A 485 44.34 -31.74 17.80
N GLY A 486 43.32 -31.99 18.62
CA GLY A 486 43.19 -31.43 19.97
C GLY A 486 42.71 -29.98 20.00
N ARG A 487 42.28 -29.42 18.86
CA ARG A 487 41.71 -28.07 18.74
C ARG A 487 40.19 -28.13 18.76
N ASP A 488 39.56 -27.08 19.27
CA ASP A 488 38.10 -26.96 19.20
C ASP A 488 37.67 -26.32 17.87
N TYR A 489 36.64 -26.87 17.24
CA TYR A 489 36.03 -26.26 16.06
C TYR A 489 35.08 -25.13 16.47
N ASP A 490 35.54 -23.88 16.36
CA ASP A 490 34.71 -22.69 16.50
C ASP A 490 34.09 -22.31 15.14
N ILE A 491 32.77 -22.06 15.12
CA ILE A 491 32.03 -21.75 13.89
C ILE A 491 32.37 -20.33 13.42
N ASP A 492 32.58 -19.38 14.32
CA ASP A 492 32.79 -17.97 13.96
C ASP A 492 34.21 -17.72 13.43
N GLU A 493 35.23 -18.35 14.01
CA GLU A 493 36.63 -18.17 13.59
C GLU A 493 36.94 -18.83 12.24
N ASN A 494 36.26 -19.93 11.90
CA ASN A 494 36.52 -20.69 10.67
C ASN A 494 35.72 -20.18 9.45
N ASP A 495 34.68 -19.36 9.64
CA ASP A 495 33.90 -18.76 8.54
C ASP A 495 34.56 -17.48 7.95
N ASP A 496 35.41 -16.79 8.73
CA ASP A 496 36.08 -15.52 8.37
C ASP A 496 37.42 -15.72 7.63
N GLN A 497 38.07 -16.88 7.73
CA GLN A 497 39.39 -17.10 7.13
C GLN A 497 39.37 -17.42 5.62
N SER A 498 38.20 -17.68 5.03
CA SER A 498 38.06 -18.05 3.60
C SER A 498 37.82 -16.86 2.65
N ASP A 499 37.76 -15.63 3.14
CA ASP A 499 37.30 -14.46 2.36
C ASP A 499 38.36 -13.83 1.44
N ASN A 500 39.59 -14.35 1.42
CA ASN A 500 40.71 -13.73 0.72
C ASN A 500 40.99 -14.26 -0.71
N ASP A 501 40.44 -15.41 -1.12
CA ASP A 501 40.90 -16.07 -2.37
C ASP A 501 40.03 -15.82 -3.61
N ASP A 502 38.80 -15.29 -3.47
CA ASP A 502 37.83 -15.17 -4.59
C ASP A 502 37.77 -13.77 -5.26
N GLN A 503 38.62 -12.81 -4.86
CA GLN A 503 38.57 -11.43 -5.39
C GLN A 503 39.32 -11.19 -6.71
N GLN A 504 40.00 -12.19 -7.30
CA GLN A 504 40.98 -11.89 -8.37
C GLN A 504 40.60 -12.23 -9.82
N ILE A 505 39.43 -12.80 -10.13
CA ILE A 505 39.13 -13.23 -11.50
C ILE A 505 37.68 -12.92 -11.90
N ASN A 506 37.45 -11.73 -12.48
CA ASN A 506 36.45 -11.43 -13.55
C ASN A 506 35.92 -9.98 -13.56
N ASP A 507 36.80 -8.98 -13.61
CA ASP A 507 36.39 -7.57 -13.85
C ASP A 507 36.88 -7.00 -15.21
N GLU A 508 37.13 -7.87 -16.19
CA GLU A 508 37.42 -7.46 -17.57
C GLU A 508 36.21 -7.63 -18.50
N ARG A 509 35.15 -6.84 -18.30
CA ARG A 509 34.26 -6.42 -19.40
C ARG A 509 33.34 -5.27 -19.00
N ARG A 510 33.67 -4.10 -19.57
CA ARG A 510 32.82 -2.91 -19.79
C ARG A 510 32.66 -1.99 -18.57
N THR A 511 33.33 -0.84 -18.59
CA THR A 511 32.81 0.37 -19.27
C THR A 511 33.95 1.36 -19.53
N LEU A 512 34.23 1.61 -20.81
CA LEU A 512 35.02 2.73 -21.32
C LEU A 512 34.26 4.04 -21.09
N ILE A 513 34.63 4.83 -20.09
CA ILE A 513 34.40 6.29 -20.08
C ILE A 513 35.63 6.98 -19.44
N THR A 514 36.48 7.50 -20.32
CA THR A 514 37.39 8.67 -20.17
C THR A 514 37.99 8.95 -18.79
N ARG A 515 39.25 8.52 -18.59
CA ARG A 515 40.18 9.12 -17.63
C ARG A 515 41.04 10.16 -18.35
N THR A 516 40.87 11.43 -18.00
CA THR A 516 41.91 12.45 -18.17
C THR A 516 42.82 12.40 -16.95
N ASN A 517 44.13 12.34 -17.20
CA ASN A 517 45.17 12.31 -16.17
C ASN A 517 45.78 13.70 -15.96
N ARG A 518 46.41 13.83 -14.78
CA ARG A 518 47.48 14.77 -14.35
C ARG A 518 46.98 16.01 -13.59
N HIS A 519 47.58 16.45 -12.47
CA HIS A 519 48.77 16.06 -11.70
C HIS A 519 48.74 16.81 -10.35
N ASN A 520 49.52 16.30 -9.39
CA ASN A 520 50.25 16.98 -8.31
C ASN A 520 49.58 17.42 -6.98
N ASP A 521 50.27 16.94 -5.93
CA ASP A 521 50.70 17.61 -4.69
C ASP A 521 49.76 17.76 -3.48
N ASP A 522 50.07 16.91 -2.50
CA ASP A 522 50.53 17.27 -1.14
C ASP A 522 49.55 17.24 0.06
N SER A 523 50.04 16.53 1.09
CA SER A 523 49.82 16.67 2.54
C SER A 523 48.41 16.82 3.16
N GLY A 524 48.10 15.90 4.10
CA GLY A 524 47.53 16.32 5.39
C GLY A 524 46.23 15.67 5.88
N SER A 525 46.39 14.79 6.88
CA SER A 525 45.48 14.54 8.01
C SER A 525 44.25 13.61 7.85
N ILE A 526 44.39 12.44 8.47
CA ILE A 526 43.62 11.92 9.63
C ILE A 526 42.24 12.56 9.91
N ARG A 527 41.26 11.65 10.10
CA ARG A 527 39.91 11.76 10.71
C ARG A 527 38.72 12.05 9.79
N THR A 528 37.97 11.00 9.48
CA THR A 528 36.50 11.05 9.40
C THR A 528 35.87 9.76 9.97
N ARG A 529 35.75 9.69 11.31
CA ARG A 529 34.61 9.00 11.94
C ARG A 529 33.53 10.04 12.15
N LEU A 530 32.28 9.62 11.93
CA LEU A 530 31.01 10.33 12.18
C LEU A 530 30.59 11.28 11.05
N THR A 531 29.60 10.83 10.26
CA THR A 531 28.37 11.58 9.91
C THR A 531 27.68 10.91 8.72
N LYS A 532 26.79 9.93 8.96
CA LYS A 532 25.70 9.60 8.02
C LYS A 532 24.43 9.20 8.77
N LYS A 533 23.73 10.21 9.29
CA LYS A 533 22.27 10.16 9.44
C LYS A 533 21.72 11.46 8.88
N SER A 534 21.05 11.33 7.73
CA SER A 534 19.83 12.03 7.31
C SER A 534 19.83 12.28 5.80
N GLY A 535 18.78 11.81 5.12
CA GLY A 535 18.34 12.35 3.83
C GLY A 535 18.71 11.56 2.56
N SER A 536 17.97 10.49 2.25
CA SER A 536 17.28 10.37 0.95
C SER A 536 16.40 9.10 0.91
N ILE A 537 15.09 9.33 0.73
CA ILE A 537 14.04 8.30 0.62
C ILE A 537 14.02 7.61 -0.76
N SER A 538 14.95 7.97 -1.66
CA SER A 538 15.10 7.37 -2.99
C SER A 538 16.13 6.23 -3.07
N SER A 539 16.82 5.92 -1.97
CA SER A 539 17.89 4.90 -1.91
C SER A 539 17.39 3.48 -1.59
N SER A 540 16.14 3.30 -1.17
CA SER A 540 15.60 2.01 -0.73
C SER A 540 15.61 0.96 -1.83
N LYS A 541 15.25 1.31 -3.07
CA LYS A 541 15.25 0.37 -4.20
C LYS A 541 16.66 -0.06 -4.63
N LYS A 542 17.67 0.80 -4.50
CA LYS A 542 19.08 0.44 -4.81
C LYS A 542 19.73 -0.35 -3.68
N SER A 543 19.42 -0.03 -2.42
CA SER A 543 19.87 -0.80 -1.25
C SER A 543 19.20 -2.16 -1.20
N GLN A 544 17.89 -2.26 -1.46
CA GLN A 544 17.17 -3.52 -1.62
C GLN A 544 17.67 -4.31 -2.81
N ARG A 545 17.94 -3.68 -3.97
CA ARG A 545 18.56 -4.38 -5.11
C ARG A 545 19.96 -4.89 -4.80
N ARG A 546 20.78 -4.15 -4.05
CA ARG A 546 22.11 -4.62 -3.62
C ARG A 546 22.04 -5.73 -2.58
N ALA A 547 21.11 -5.65 -1.63
CA ALA A 547 20.85 -6.71 -0.66
C ALA A 547 20.28 -7.96 -1.35
N ALA A 548 19.36 -7.79 -2.31
CA ALA A 548 18.84 -8.88 -3.14
C ALA A 548 19.92 -9.47 -4.04
N GLN A 549 20.80 -8.66 -4.63
CA GLN A 549 21.95 -9.12 -5.41
C GLN A 549 23.00 -9.85 -4.54
N GLN A 550 23.20 -9.43 -3.28
CA GLN A 550 24.03 -10.17 -2.32
C GLN A 550 23.36 -11.50 -1.93
N GLN A 551 22.06 -11.52 -1.66
CA GLN A 551 21.29 -12.75 -1.42
C GLN A 551 21.27 -13.68 -2.65
N GLU A 552 21.23 -13.14 -3.87
CA GLU A 552 21.30 -13.93 -5.10
C GLU A 552 22.69 -14.54 -5.32
N ARG A 553 23.76 -13.81 -4.96
CA ARG A 553 25.15 -14.34 -5.03
C ARG A 553 25.40 -15.48 -4.04
N LEU A 554 24.75 -15.45 -2.86
CA LEU A 554 24.81 -16.53 -1.87
C LEU A 554 24.15 -17.83 -2.33
N VAL A 555 23.35 -17.80 -3.41
CA VAL A 555 22.54 -18.93 -3.88
C VAL A 555 22.78 -19.25 -5.36
N GLN A 556 23.96 -18.92 -5.89
CA GLN A 556 24.32 -19.40 -7.23
C GLN A 556 24.81 -20.85 -7.12
N LEU A 557 24.18 -21.74 -7.90
CA LEU A 557 24.56 -23.15 -7.97
C LEU A 557 25.87 -23.26 -8.78
N LYS A 558 26.99 -23.03 -8.11
CA LYS A 558 28.35 -23.20 -8.63
C LYS A 558 29.09 -24.19 -7.75
N GLU A 559 29.49 -25.31 -8.33
CA GLU A 559 30.27 -26.32 -7.64
C GLU A 559 31.58 -25.72 -7.11
N GLY A 560 31.88 -25.95 -5.82
CA GLY A 560 33.04 -25.41 -5.12
C GLY A 560 32.87 -23.98 -4.57
N SER A 561 31.69 -23.38 -4.69
CA SER A 561 31.41 -22.06 -4.08
C SER A 561 31.24 -22.16 -2.55
N LYS A 562 31.54 -21.06 -1.83
CA LYS A 562 31.48 -20.99 -0.36
C LYS A 562 30.14 -21.46 0.24
N HIS A 563 29.03 -21.19 -0.45
CA HIS A 563 27.66 -21.49 0.01
C HIS A 563 26.93 -22.46 -0.92
N GLU A 564 27.67 -23.38 -1.55
CA GLU A 564 27.11 -24.37 -2.47
C GLU A 564 26.00 -25.22 -1.82
N ASP A 565 26.18 -25.56 -0.54
CA ASP A 565 25.21 -26.33 0.25
C ASP A 565 23.88 -25.58 0.44
N LEU A 566 23.92 -24.29 0.75
CA LEU A 566 22.74 -23.42 0.84
C LEU A 566 22.06 -23.25 -0.51
N ALA A 567 22.85 -23.12 -1.58
CA ALA A 567 22.32 -23.06 -2.93
C ALA A 567 21.56 -24.35 -3.31
N LEU A 568 22.14 -25.51 -3.00
CA LEU A 568 21.50 -26.81 -3.19
C LEU A 568 20.22 -26.95 -2.37
N VAL A 569 20.19 -26.51 -1.12
CA VAL A 569 18.98 -26.56 -0.27
C VAL A 569 17.86 -25.72 -0.87
N ARG A 570 18.14 -24.51 -1.37
CA ARG A 570 17.14 -23.69 -2.06
C ARG A 570 16.63 -24.36 -3.33
N GLU A 571 17.53 -24.85 -4.18
CA GLU A 571 17.14 -25.47 -5.45
C GLU A 571 16.37 -26.77 -5.23
N LEU A 572 16.74 -27.58 -4.24
CA LEU A 572 15.95 -28.73 -3.79
C LEU A 572 14.56 -28.32 -3.33
N TRP A 573 14.42 -27.24 -2.55
CA TRP A 573 13.11 -26.74 -2.13
C TRP A 573 12.23 -26.35 -3.34
N LEU A 574 12.80 -25.60 -4.30
CA LEU A 574 12.10 -25.17 -5.51
C LEU A 574 11.69 -26.35 -6.37
N LEU A 575 12.60 -27.31 -6.56
CA LEU A 575 12.38 -28.51 -7.34
C LEU A 575 11.29 -29.39 -6.72
N ILE A 576 11.34 -29.64 -5.41
CA ILE A 576 10.33 -30.43 -4.69
C ILE A 576 8.97 -29.75 -4.76
N THR A 577 8.91 -28.42 -4.57
CA THR A 577 7.65 -27.67 -4.64
C THR A 577 7.05 -27.69 -6.06
N LYS A 578 7.91 -27.61 -7.09
CA LYS A 578 7.48 -27.76 -8.49
C LYS A 578 6.98 -29.18 -8.75
N PHE A 579 7.70 -30.19 -8.26
CA PHE A 579 7.35 -31.60 -8.43
C PHE A 579 6.03 -31.97 -7.75
N ASP A 580 5.79 -31.46 -6.53
CA ASP A 580 4.53 -31.67 -5.80
C ASP A 580 3.32 -31.09 -6.55
N LYS A 581 3.48 -29.94 -7.23
CA LYS A 581 2.39 -29.33 -8.01
C LYS A 581 1.94 -30.16 -9.23
N LEU A 582 2.78 -31.08 -9.72
CA LEU A 582 2.42 -31.98 -10.82
C LEU A 582 1.30 -32.96 -10.42
N ASN A 583 1.00 -33.11 -9.13
CA ASN A 583 -0.07 -33.97 -8.66
C ASN A 583 -1.45 -33.63 -9.27
N PHE A 584 -1.74 -32.35 -9.51
CA PHE A 584 -2.98 -31.89 -10.14
C PHE A 584 -3.02 -32.28 -11.62
N ASP A 585 -1.92 -32.08 -12.34
CA ASP A 585 -1.80 -32.43 -13.75
C ASP A 585 -1.92 -33.94 -13.95
N ILE A 586 -1.25 -34.73 -13.11
CA ILE A 586 -1.31 -36.20 -13.16
C ILE A 586 -2.70 -36.72 -12.87
N ARG A 587 -3.39 -36.18 -11.86
CA ARG A 587 -4.79 -36.53 -11.59
C ARG A 587 -5.67 -36.24 -12.81
N HIS A 588 -5.48 -35.08 -13.43
CA HIS A 588 -6.24 -34.68 -14.60
C HIS A 588 -5.95 -35.61 -15.79
N ILE A 589 -4.68 -35.87 -16.10
CA ILE A 589 -4.26 -36.81 -17.16
C ILE A 589 -4.86 -38.19 -16.93
N ASN A 590 -4.80 -38.71 -15.70
CA ASN A 590 -5.36 -40.03 -15.36
C ASN A 590 -6.87 -40.10 -15.60
N LYS A 591 -7.60 -39.05 -15.22
CA LYS A 591 -9.02 -38.91 -15.55
C LYS A 591 -9.24 -38.95 -17.08
N ILE A 592 -8.44 -38.20 -17.84
CA ILE A 592 -8.54 -38.17 -19.31
C ILE A 592 -8.21 -39.53 -19.92
N CYS A 593 -7.16 -40.22 -19.47
CA CYS A 593 -6.81 -41.58 -19.87
C CYS A 593 -8.00 -42.53 -19.69
N TYR A 594 -8.66 -42.49 -18.53
CA TYR A 594 -9.85 -43.29 -18.28
C TYR A 594 -10.98 -42.95 -19.28
N GLN A 595 -11.23 -41.67 -19.53
CA GLN A 595 -12.24 -41.24 -20.50
C GLN A 595 -11.92 -41.71 -21.92
N ILE A 596 -10.66 -41.64 -22.35
CA ILE A 596 -10.22 -42.16 -23.65
C ILE A 596 -10.45 -43.67 -23.73
N SER A 597 -10.10 -44.42 -22.69
CA SER A 597 -10.34 -45.86 -22.62
C SER A 597 -11.82 -46.22 -22.71
N THR A 598 -12.69 -45.47 -22.02
CA THR A 598 -14.15 -45.68 -22.14
C THR A 598 -14.67 -45.40 -23.56
N TYR A 599 -14.12 -44.39 -24.24
CA TYR A 599 -14.52 -44.05 -25.61
C TYR A 599 -14.01 -45.06 -26.64
N GLN A 600 -12.76 -45.51 -26.50
CA GLN A 600 -12.14 -46.48 -27.42
C GLN A 600 -12.52 -47.94 -27.13
N ASN A 601 -13.13 -48.21 -25.98
CA ASN A 601 -13.38 -49.56 -25.47
C ASN A 601 -12.08 -50.42 -25.43
N SER A 602 -10.98 -49.81 -24.98
CA SER A 602 -9.66 -50.44 -24.82
C SER A 602 -9.04 -50.04 -23.47
N LEU A 603 -8.31 -50.96 -22.84
CA LEU A 603 -7.61 -50.74 -21.56
C LEU A 603 -6.24 -50.08 -21.72
N ASP A 604 -5.79 -49.79 -22.95
CA ASP A 604 -4.42 -49.30 -23.20
C ASP A 604 -4.11 -47.98 -22.47
N TYR A 605 -5.09 -47.05 -22.42
CA TYR A 605 -4.90 -45.76 -21.74
C TYR A 605 -5.06 -45.85 -20.23
N GLU A 606 -5.90 -46.76 -19.73
CA GLU A 606 -5.95 -47.09 -18.28
C GLU A 606 -4.58 -47.58 -17.80
N GLN A 607 -3.96 -48.53 -18.51
CA GLN A 607 -2.61 -49.01 -18.19
C GLN A 607 -1.55 -47.90 -18.22
N LYS A 608 -1.64 -46.96 -19.19
CA LYS A 608 -0.77 -45.78 -19.21
C LYS A 608 -0.99 -44.89 -17.97
N GLY A 609 -2.24 -44.61 -17.62
CA GLY A 609 -2.58 -43.81 -16.44
C GLY A 609 -2.10 -44.44 -15.12
N GLU A 610 -2.29 -45.75 -14.97
CA GLU A 610 -1.78 -46.54 -13.84
C GLU A 610 -0.25 -46.45 -13.73
N LEU A 611 0.46 -46.65 -14.85
CA LEU A 611 1.91 -46.58 -14.90
C LEU A 611 2.43 -45.19 -14.51
N LEU A 612 1.78 -44.12 -14.98
CA LEU A 612 2.14 -42.74 -14.62
C LEU A 612 1.92 -42.48 -13.12
N GLN A 613 0.76 -42.88 -12.59
CA GLN A 613 0.40 -42.75 -11.17
C GLN A 613 1.41 -43.46 -10.28
N ASN A 614 1.75 -44.71 -10.61
CA ASN A 614 2.66 -45.54 -9.84
C ASN A 614 4.07 -44.98 -9.82
N LYS A 615 4.60 -44.55 -10.97
CA LYS A 615 5.93 -43.92 -11.05
C LYS A 615 6.01 -42.63 -10.24
N TYR A 616 5.01 -41.76 -10.35
CA TYR A 616 5.00 -40.51 -9.59
C TYR A 616 4.88 -40.76 -8.08
N ASN A 617 4.05 -41.71 -7.67
CA ASN A 617 3.92 -42.14 -6.28
C ASN A 617 5.25 -42.69 -5.73
N GLU A 618 5.97 -43.52 -6.51
CA GLU A 618 7.29 -44.03 -6.13
C GLU A 618 8.28 -42.89 -5.87
N TYR A 619 8.35 -41.91 -6.78
CA TYR A 619 9.28 -40.79 -6.67
C TYR A 619 8.93 -39.83 -5.53
N ILE A 620 7.65 -39.51 -5.30
CA ILE A 620 7.25 -38.72 -4.12
C ILE A 620 7.68 -39.42 -2.84
N ASN A 621 7.36 -40.71 -2.70
CA ASN A 621 7.72 -41.46 -1.49
C ASN A 621 9.24 -41.49 -1.26
N ALA A 622 10.03 -41.53 -2.34
CA ALA A 622 11.48 -41.42 -2.25
C ALA A 622 11.95 -40.02 -1.83
N ILE A 623 11.34 -38.95 -2.35
CA ILE A 623 11.62 -37.56 -1.96
C ILE A 623 11.28 -37.35 -0.48
N GLU A 624 10.11 -37.83 -0.03
CA GLU A 624 9.65 -37.70 1.35
C GLU A 624 10.64 -38.28 2.37
N LYS A 625 11.15 -39.48 2.10
CA LYS A 625 12.14 -40.14 2.95
C LYS A 625 13.43 -39.32 3.09
N GLN A 626 13.79 -38.52 2.09
CA GLN A 626 14.99 -37.68 2.09
C GLN A 626 14.78 -36.28 2.68
N LEU A 627 13.55 -35.84 2.96
CA LEU A 627 13.31 -34.51 3.54
C LEU A 627 14.02 -34.33 4.89
N ILE A 628 13.99 -35.35 5.74
CA ILE A 628 14.62 -35.35 7.07
C ILE A 628 16.14 -35.26 6.95
N THR A 629 16.72 -35.89 5.92
CA THR A 629 18.16 -35.83 5.70
C THR A 629 18.55 -34.46 5.16
N ILE A 630 17.75 -33.84 4.28
CA ILE A 630 18.05 -32.52 3.70
C ILE A 630 17.86 -31.38 4.72
N TRP A 631 16.76 -31.33 5.47
CA TRP A 631 16.50 -30.30 6.48
C TRP A 631 16.70 -30.87 7.89
N LEU A 632 17.92 -30.77 8.42
CA LEU A 632 18.38 -31.27 9.74
C LEU A 632 17.73 -30.54 10.94
N THR A 633 16.42 -30.37 10.94
CA THR A 633 15.69 -29.41 11.78
C THR A 633 15.21 -29.97 13.13
N ASN A 634 15.18 -31.30 13.31
CA ASN A 634 14.74 -31.92 14.57
C ASN A 634 15.85 -32.77 15.22
N PRO A 635 16.25 -32.47 16.48
CA PRO A 635 17.21 -33.29 17.21
C PRO A 635 16.69 -34.68 17.63
N ASP A 636 15.36 -34.87 17.67
CA ASP A 636 14.74 -36.02 18.35
C ASP A 636 14.48 -37.25 17.47
N GLN A 637 14.51 -37.13 16.13
CA GLN A 637 14.09 -38.24 15.25
C GLN A 637 15.22 -39.21 14.85
N GLN A 638 16.49 -38.90 15.15
CA GLN A 638 17.63 -39.78 14.80
C GLN A 638 18.24 -40.53 16.00
N GLN A 639 17.72 -40.37 17.23
CA GLN A 639 18.26 -41.06 18.41
C GLN A 639 18.00 -42.58 18.43
N GLN A 640 17.34 -43.15 17.42
CA GLN A 640 17.00 -44.58 17.38
C GLN A 640 17.92 -45.46 16.52
N GLN A 641 19.05 -44.95 16.00
CA GLN A 641 20.00 -45.81 15.28
C GLN A 641 21.42 -45.72 15.86
N GLN A 642 21.74 -46.77 16.62
CA GLN A 642 23.07 -47.34 16.90
C GLN A 642 24.00 -46.58 17.86
N GLN A 643 24.81 -47.35 18.58
CA GLN A 643 25.86 -46.93 19.52
C GLN A 643 26.94 -46.12 18.77
N GLU A 644 26.68 -44.87 18.44
CA GLU A 644 27.69 -43.99 17.87
C GLU A 644 28.70 -43.56 18.95
N ASN A 645 29.98 -43.59 18.59
CA ASN A 645 31.09 -43.13 19.41
C ASN A 645 30.85 -41.66 19.85
N VAL A 646 31.12 -41.29 21.11
CA VAL A 646 30.81 -39.95 21.68
C VAL A 646 31.35 -38.82 20.79
N GLN A 647 32.50 -39.05 20.16
CA GLN A 647 33.12 -38.12 19.23
C GLN A 647 32.27 -37.84 17.97
N VAL A 648 31.58 -38.85 17.42
CA VAL A 648 30.69 -38.71 16.26
C VAL A 648 29.46 -37.87 16.61
N MET A 649 28.90 -38.07 17.80
CA MET A 649 27.76 -37.25 18.28
C MET A 649 28.14 -35.78 18.40
N VAL A 650 29.35 -35.47 18.89
CA VAL A 650 29.86 -34.09 18.99
C VAL A 650 30.04 -33.46 17.60
N ILE A 651 30.61 -34.18 16.64
CA ILE A 651 30.78 -33.69 15.26
C ILE A 651 29.41 -33.40 14.62
N ASN A 652 28.47 -34.34 14.73
CA ASN A 652 27.11 -34.17 14.18
C ASN A 652 26.36 -33.00 14.82
N LYS A 653 26.57 -32.74 16.12
CA LYS A 653 26.02 -31.56 16.80
C LYS A 653 26.59 -30.26 16.21
N LYS A 654 27.90 -30.18 16.00
CA LYS A 654 28.55 -29.00 15.41
C LYS A 654 28.13 -28.73 13.97
N ILE A 655 27.95 -29.78 13.16
CA ILE A 655 27.40 -29.64 11.79
C ILE A 655 26.00 -29.06 11.81
N ARG A 656 25.14 -29.50 12.75
CA ARG A 656 23.77 -28.96 12.87
C ARG A 656 23.77 -27.50 13.32
N GLU A 657 24.64 -27.12 14.25
CA GLU A 657 24.77 -25.74 14.72
C GLU A 657 25.25 -24.82 13.58
N LYS A 658 26.26 -25.25 12.82
CA LYS A 658 26.74 -24.55 11.63
C LYS A 658 25.63 -24.42 10.58
N PHE A 659 24.98 -25.52 10.23
CA PHE A 659 23.90 -25.52 9.23
C PHE A 659 22.73 -24.63 9.65
N LYS A 660 22.37 -24.60 10.94
CA LYS A 660 21.32 -23.72 11.46
C LYS A 660 21.70 -22.24 11.33
N LYS A 661 22.97 -21.90 11.59
CA LYS A 661 23.52 -20.55 11.41
C LYS A 661 23.53 -20.15 9.93
N ASP A 662 23.98 -21.05 9.05
CA ASP A 662 24.06 -20.82 7.61
C ASP A 662 22.66 -20.68 6.96
N LEU A 663 21.66 -21.43 7.44
CA LEU A 663 20.27 -21.29 7.01
C LEU A 663 19.68 -19.91 7.33
N ASP A 664 20.21 -19.18 8.33
CA ASP A 664 19.77 -17.82 8.62
C ASP A 664 20.18 -16.81 7.53
N LEU A 665 21.11 -17.18 6.64
CA LEU A 665 21.54 -16.38 5.49
C LEU A 665 20.53 -16.43 4.32
N ILE A 666 19.67 -17.46 4.26
CA ILE A 666 18.63 -17.61 3.24
C ILE A 666 17.25 -17.23 3.78
N SER A 667 16.30 -16.98 2.87
CA SER A 667 14.95 -16.54 3.26
C SER A 667 14.21 -17.61 4.06
N ASN A 668 13.34 -17.17 4.98
CA ASN A 668 12.67 -18.03 5.97
C ASN A 668 11.96 -19.25 5.37
N GLN A 669 11.41 -19.11 4.15
CA GLN A 669 10.65 -20.18 3.49
C GLN A 669 11.51 -21.41 3.13
N TYR A 670 12.82 -21.24 2.95
CA TYR A 670 13.74 -22.32 2.59
C TYR A 670 14.37 -23.01 3.81
N ARG A 671 14.17 -22.47 5.01
CA ARG A 671 14.74 -22.99 6.26
C ARG A 671 14.05 -24.27 6.74
N VAL A 672 12.85 -24.53 6.23
CA VAL A 672 12.03 -25.70 6.58
C VAL A 672 11.70 -26.45 5.29
N SER A 673 11.57 -27.77 5.39
CA SER A 673 11.14 -28.61 4.27
C SER A 673 9.78 -28.14 3.72
N PRO A 674 9.55 -28.20 2.40
CA PRO A 674 8.25 -27.86 1.82
C PRO A 674 7.17 -28.80 2.35
N ILE A 675 5.95 -28.27 2.53
CA ILE A 675 4.79 -29.08 2.88
C ILE A 675 4.25 -29.69 1.60
N LEU A 676 4.36 -31.02 1.49
CA LEU A 676 3.87 -31.76 0.33
C LEU A 676 2.36 -31.92 0.42
N THR A 677 1.64 -31.38 -0.57
CA THR A 677 0.20 -31.55 -0.73
C THR A 677 -0.15 -32.97 -1.19
N SER A 678 0.78 -33.64 -1.87
CA SER A 678 0.68 -35.06 -2.26
C SER A 678 0.54 -36.05 -1.09
N LYS A 679 0.74 -35.60 0.16
CA LYS A 679 0.43 -36.38 1.37
C LYS A 679 -1.04 -36.72 1.50
N THR A 680 -1.93 -35.88 0.98
CA THR A 680 -3.33 -36.25 0.87
C THR A 680 -3.46 -37.19 -0.32
N SER A 681 -4.03 -38.39 -0.13
CA SER A 681 -4.31 -39.33 -1.23
C SER A 681 -5.29 -38.77 -2.28
N GLN A 682 -5.72 -37.52 -2.13
CA GLN A 682 -6.67 -36.80 -2.97
C GLN A 682 -6.20 -36.57 -4.40
N TRP A 683 -4.90 -36.66 -4.69
CA TRP A 683 -4.42 -36.57 -6.07
C TRP A 683 -4.55 -37.90 -6.82
N LYS A 684 -4.44 -39.05 -6.14
CA LYS A 684 -4.55 -40.38 -6.78
C LYS A 684 -5.92 -40.61 -7.39
N PHE A 685 -5.93 -41.11 -8.62
CA PHE A 685 -7.14 -41.55 -9.27
C PHE A 685 -7.47 -42.96 -8.78
N VAL A 686 -8.47 -43.08 -7.90
CA VAL A 686 -8.78 -44.32 -7.17
C VAL A 686 -9.12 -45.48 -8.10
N LEU A 687 -9.67 -45.21 -9.29
CA LEU A 687 -9.96 -46.26 -10.28
C LEU A 687 -8.70 -46.97 -10.81
N PHE A 688 -7.52 -46.39 -10.60
CA PHE A 688 -6.22 -46.95 -11.00
C PHE A 688 -5.44 -47.55 -9.83
N ASP A 689 -5.99 -47.54 -8.61
CA ASP A 689 -5.38 -48.23 -7.47
C ASP A 689 -5.89 -49.67 -7.41
N THR A 690 -4.98 -50.65 -7.49
CA THR A 690 -5.32 -52.08 -7.43
C THR A 690 -5.74 -52.54 -6.03
N ASP A 691 -5.28 -51.84 -4.99
CA ASP A 691 -5.61 -52.10 -3.60
C ASP A 691 -6.69 -51.11 -3.12
N VAL A 692 -7.96 -51.46 -3.33
CA VAL A 692 -9.09 -50.76 -2.70
C VAL A 692 -9.21 -51.21 -1.24
N SER A 693 -8.17 -50.92 -0.44
CA SER A 693 -8.24 -50.98 1.01
C SER A 693 -8.16 -49.56 1.56
N VAL A 694 -9.22 -48.78 1.31
CA VAL A 694 -9.51 -47.52 2.01
C VAL A 694 -10.78 -47.71 2.81
#